data_AF-A0AAI9NE99-F1
#
_entry.id   AF-A0AAI9NE99-F1
#
_cell.length_a   1.000
_cell.length_b   1.000
_cell.length_c   1.000
_cell.angle_alpha   90.00
_cell.angle_beta   90.00
_cell.angle_gamma   90.00
#
_symmetry.space_group_name_H-M   'P 1'
#
loop_
_entity.id
_entity.type
_entity.pdbx_description
1 polymer ?
#
loop_
_entity_poly.entity_id
_entity_poly.type
_entity_poly.pdbx_seq_one_letter_code
_entity_poly.pdbx_strand_id
1 'polypeptide(L)'
;MAGLAFVGAAAAAAPSVRDQVQEASRSGAANLALDLATEHRALFTPLEYAQLQHAAIAQRLRWSRAETWNLTGPERFATLDAALADGWQLLDSLPLAPEYASLRTAVISDMIYGLGLRGRYADAIKLYEGLRATNTPVHPYVLVSAGNAYAYEERYDEAIVCYEEALAKAGPGDIDRVPTQESLFFAYMDRGRYEDAEQLLQRIEKTSPQYVENAPVAERPNEDYATAQRLRAQYLMYSGETEAGTLAIDALQHDAPFSSGLRNAAASARLGDARPREAKAAFTTALAERPDDIQAMTGLARASMALREYPEAEAIVTTLSERFPESSSVRNLQRDYEVYQSPLLTMDFGGDIGHGGDNSNNDNSTIANREWSLNTMLYTSPISHNYRLFFHQFTGYADLGDGHKSRVRNGAGLEYRRGSIEASTELHQSTGPSGRFGASANVAWLPSDGWRLAANFDSDSNDLPWKAYRAGIHGWSSGVSARYQPTERTYYDVAYQLQHYSDSNTRQTIGATWFQNLWTVPRHSVSTWTSVAYSNNSKTDTECFSPDHDLTAQVTAMYEWRPWRDGQYAFRQRVYATGGVYNQAEHGNSALWQLRLEQVWDLPRQTSITYGVGYGRHSYDGDPENRTLFYLTLNIPF
;
A
#
# COMPACT_ATOMS: atom_id res chain seq x y z
N MET A 1 -0.32 -81.79 36.41
CA MET A 1 0.47 -81.87 35.17
C MET A 1 -0.53 -81.99 34.02
N ALA A 2 -0.77 -80.89 33.33
CA ALA A 2 -0.24 -80.59 32.00
C ALA A 2 -1.09 -81.23 30.88
N GLY A 3 -1.92 -80.40 30.26
CA GLY A 3 -2.67 -80.69 29.03
C GLY A 3 -2.87 -79.38 28.29
N LEU A 4 -1.83 -78.94 27.58
CA LEU A 4 -1.82 -77.76 26.71
C LEU A 4 -2.64 -78.06 25.45
N ALA A 5 -3.68 -77.26 25.22
CA ALA A 5 -4.44 -77.25 23.99
C ALA A 5 -3.61 -76.56 22.89
N PHE A 6 -3.32 -77.30 21.81
CA PHE A 6 -2.77 -76.79 20.58
C PHE A 6 -3.89 -76.01 19.85
N VAL A 7 -3.82 -74.69 19.86
CA VAL A 7 -4.61 -73.84 18.95
C VAL A 7 -3.91 -73.90 17.59
N GLY A 8 -4.62 -74.43 16.59
CA GLY A 8 -4.16 -74.45 15.21
C GLY A 8 -3.96 -73.02 14.69
N ALA A 9 -2.71 -72.68 14.35
CA ALA A 9 -2.41 -71.52 13.55
C ALA A 9 -2.95 -71.78 12.14
N ALA A 10 -4.08 -71.16 11.82
CA ALA A 10 -4.52 -71.02 10.44
C ALA A 10 -3.49 -70.14 9.72
N ALA A 11 -2.76 -70.71 8.76
CA ALA A 11 -1.93 -69.95 7.85
C ALA A 11 -2.85 -69.00 7.06
N ALA A 12 -2.77 -67.69 7.36
CA ALA A 12 -3.42 -66.68 6.54
C ALA A 12 -2.86 -66.78 5.11
N ALA A 13 -3.73 -67.02 4.13
CA ALA A 13 -3.36 -66.99 2.72
C ALA A 13 -2.69 -65.63 2.41
N ALA A 14 -1.60 -65.63 1.67
CA ALA A 14 -0.94 -64.40 1.26
C ALA A 14 -1.97 -63.48 0.55
N PRO A 15 -2.07 -62.19 0.91
CA PRO A 15 -3.06 -61.28 0.35
C PRO A 15 -2.88 -61.19 -1.16
N SER A 16 -3.98 -61.19 -1.91
CA SER A 16 -3.92 -61.10 -3.37
C SER A 16 -3.28 -59.77 -3.79
N VAL A 17 -2.66 -59.70 -4.98
CA VAL A 17 -2.08 -58.44 -5.49
C VAL A 17 -3.11 -57.30 -5.50
N ARG A 18 -4.39 -57.62 -5.78
CA ARG A 18 -5.49 -56.66 -5.68
C ARG A 18 -5.67 -56.13 -4.25
N ASP A 19 -5.62 -57.01 -3.25
CA ASP A 19 -5.74 -56.61 -1.84
C ASP A 19 -4.55 -55.73 -1.42
N GLN A 20 -3.34 -56.04 -1.92
CA GLN A 20 -2.13 -55.24 -1.66
C GLN A 20 -2.23 -53.84 -2.27
N VAL A 21 -2.72 -53.72 -3.52
CA VAL A 21 -2.96 -52.42 -4.17
C VAL A 21 -4.03 -51.61 -3.43
N GLN A 22 -5.12 -52.25 -3.01
CA GLN A 22 -6.17 -51.58 -2.24
C GLN A 22 -5.70 -51.16 -0.85
N GLU A 23 -4.87 -51.97 -0.20
CA GLU A 23 -4.29 -51.65 1.10
C GLU A 23 -3.32 -50.48 0.98
N ALA A 24 -2.40 -50.52 0.00
CA ALA A 24 -1.49 -49.41 -0.28
C ALA A 24 -2.25 -48.11 -0.61
N SER A 25 -3.32 -48.19 -1.40
CA SER A 25 -4.18 -47.02 -1.69
C SER A 25 -4.87 -46.49 -0.43
N ARG A 26 -5.37 -47.36 0.45
CA ARG A 26 -6.04 -46.98 1.71
C ARG A 26 -5.06 -46.42 2.75
N SER A 27 -3.81 -46.88 2.74
CA SER A 27 -2.76 -46.40 3.63
C SER A 27 -2.07 -45.11 3.14
N GLY A 28 -2.55 -44.50 2.05
CA GLY A 28 -1.97 -43.28 1.49
C GLY A 28 -0.67 -43.49 0.71
N ALA A 29 -0.34 -44.73 0.31
CA ALA A 29 0.80 -45.08 -0.52
C ALA A 29 0.37 -45.28 -1.99
N ALA A 30 -0.22 -44.24 -2.60
CA ALA A 30 -0.77 -44.31 -3.94
C ALA A 30 0.28 -44.52 -5.03
N ASN A 31 1.51 -44.01 -4.87
CA ASN A 31 2.61 -44.34 -5.79
C ASN A 31 2.93 -45.85 -5.78
N LEU A 32 3.05 -46.45 -4.59
CA LEU A 32 3.25 -47.90 -4.45
C LEU A 32 2.07 -48.70 -5.03
N ALA A 33 0.84 -48.23 -4.78
CA ALA A 33 -0.36 -48.85 -5.34
C ALA A 33 -0.35 -48.83 -6.88
N LEU A 34 0.09 -47.72 -7.49
CA LEU A 34 0.24 -47.60 -8.93
C LEU A 34 1.36 -48.49 -9.48
N ASP A 35 2.51 -48.55 -8.82
CA ASP A 35 3.63 -49.40 -9.24
C ASP A 35 3.22 -50.87 -9.27
N LEU A 36 2.61 -51.37 -8.20
CA LEU A 36 2.07 -52.73 -8.10
C LEU A 36 0.99 -53.00 -9.16
N ALA A 37 0.12 -52.02 -9.42
CA ALA A 37 -0.91 -52.15 -10.45
C ALA A 37 -0.33 -52.14 -11.88
N THR A 38 0.79 -51.46 -12.09
CA THR A 38 1.49 -51.39 -13.39
C THR A 38 2.15 -52.74 -13.70
N GLU A 39 2.82 -53.35 -12.73
CA GLU A 39 3.40 -54.68 -12.85
C GLU A 39 2.34 -55.77 -13.13
N HIS A 40 1.12 -55.56 -12.63
CA HIS A 40 0.00 -56.49 -12.77
C HIS A 40 -1.20 -55.88 -13.52
N ARG A 41 -0.93 -55.13 -14.59
CA ARG A 41 -1.93 -54.32 -15.33
C ARG A 41 -3.19 -55.08 -15.75
N ALA A 42 -3.05 -56.36 -16.12
CA ALA A 42 -4.17 -57.20 -16.56
C ALA A 42 -5.23 -57.45 -15.47
N LEU A 43 -4.91 -57.21 -14.21
CA LEU A 43 -5.84 -57.39 -13.09
C LEU A 43 -6.83 -56.22 -12.96
N PHE A 44 -6.59 -55.07 -13.58
CA PHE A 44 -7.40 -53.85 -13.38
C PHE A 44 -8.12 -53.41 -14.65
N THR A 45 -9.35 -52.94 -14.52
CA THR A 45 -10.06 -52.29 -15.62
C THR A 45 -9.35 -50.99 -16.04
N PRO A 46 -9.57 -50.48 -17.26
CA PRO A 46 -9.02 -49.18 -17.66
C PRO A 46 -9.38 -48.04 -16.70
N LEU A 47 -10.61 -48.02 -16.20
CA LEU A 47 -11.07 -47.01 -15.23
C LEU A 47 -10.36 -47.15 -13.88
N GLU A 48 -10.29 -48.36 -13.30
CA GLU A 48 -9.58 -48.59 -12.02
C GLU A 48 -8.10 -48.21 -12.11
N TYR A 49 -7.45 -48.55 -13.23
CA TYR A 49 -6.06 -48.17 -13.44
C TYR A 49 -5.88 -46.65 -13.54
N ALA A 50 -6.77 -45.97 -14.27
CA ALA A 50 -6.75 -44.52 -14.37
C ALA A 50 -7.02 -43.82 -13.03
N GLN A 51 -7.85 -44.42 -12.15
CA GLN A 51 -8.05 -43.93 -10.78
C GLN A 51 -6.79 -44.07 -9.92
N LEU A 52 -6.04 -45.17 -10.07
CA LEU A 52 -4.75 -45.35 -9.37
C LEU A 52 -3.70 -44.35 -9.89
N GLN A 53 -3.66 -44.10 -11.19
CA GLN A 53 -2.80 -43.07 -11.79
C GLN A 53 -3.12 -41.68 -11.21
N HIS A 54 -4.41 -41.31 -11.18
CA HIS A 54 -4.86 -40.06 -10.58
C HIS A 54 -4.48 -39.97 -9.10
N ALA A 55 -4.69 -41.02 -8.30
CA ALA A 55 -4.35 -41.02 -6.88
C ALA A 55 -2.84 -40.78 -6.63
N ALA A 56 -1.97 -41.40 -7.44
CA ALA A 56 -0.52 -41.19 -7.39
C ALA A 56 -0.12 -39.76 -7.78
N ILE A 57 -0.74 -39.19 -8.81
CA ILE A 57 -0.55 -37.79 -9.22
C ILE A 57 -0.98 -36.85 -8.09
N ALA A 58 -2.19 -37.03 -7.55
CA ALA A 58 -2.74 -36.22 -6.46
C ALA A 58 -1.84 -36.24 -5.21
N GLN A 59 -1.28 -37.42 -4.88
CA GLN A 59 -0.31 -37.55 -3.79
C GLN A 59 0.96 -36.74 -4.04
N ARG A 60 1.55 -36.84 -5.24
CA ARG A 60 2.75 -36.06 -5.61
C ARG A 60 2.48 -34.56 -5.59
N LEU A 61 1.32 -34.10 -6.06
CA LEU A 61 0.90 -32.70 -5.97
C LEU A 61 0.83 -32.23 -4.52
N ARG A 62 0.19 -32.99 -3.62
CA ARG A 62 0.11 -32.65 -2.19
C ARG A 62 1.48 -32.62 -1.51
N TRP A 63 2.36 -33.56 -1.83
CA TRP A 63 3.73 -33.59 -1.29
C TRP A 63 4.59 -32.44 -1.79
N SER A 64 4.43 -32.05 -3.06
CA SER A 64 5.19 -30.94 -3.64
C SER A 64 4.97 -29.61 -2.92
N ARG A 65 3.84 -29.43 -2.20
CA ARG A 65 3.61 -28.26 -1.35
C ARG A 65 4.71 -28.06 -0.30
N ALA A 66 5.18 -29.13 0.32
CA ALA A 66 6.25 -29.02 1.31
C ALA A 66 7.59 -28.65 0.66
N GLU A 67 7.85 -29.14 -0.56
CA GLU A 67 9.04 -28.79 -1.33
C GLU A 67 9.01 -27.31 -1.74
N THR A 68 7.87 -26.82 -2.25
CA THR A 68 7.71 -25.41 -2.66
C THR A 68 7.86 -24.42 -1.52
N TRP A 69 7.55 -24.83 -0.28
CA TRP A 69 7.65 -23.98 0.91
C TRP A 69 9.00 -24.02 1.61
N ASN A 70 9.73 -25.13 1.51
CA ASN A 70 10.98 -25.32 2.25
C ASN A 70 12.23 -25.16 1.38
N LEU A 71 12.09 -25.25 0.05
CA LEU A 71 13.20 -25.07 -0.89
C LEU A 71 13.11 -23.71 -1.57
N THR A 72 14.27 -23.11 -1.85
CA THR A 72 14.37 -21.75 -2.40
C THR A 72 14.93 -21.71 -3.82
N GLY A 73 15.44 -22.81 -4.35
CA GLY A 73 15.91 -22.92 -5.72
C GLY A 73 14.80 -23.37 -6.70
N PRO A 74 15.10 -23.42 -8.00
CA PRO A 74 14.16 -23.89 -9.03
C PRO A 74 13.70 -25.34 -8.84
N GLU A 75 14.51 -26.17 -8.18
CA GLU A 75 14.23 -27.57 -7.88
C GLU A 75 12.95 -27.77 -7.06
N ARG A 76 12.49 -26.74 -6.34
CA ARG A 76 11.26 -26.76 -5.55
C ARG A 76 10.00 -27.11 -6.35
N PHE A 77 10.05 -26.92 -7.67
CA PHE A 77 8.95 -27.24 -8.58
C PHE A 77 9.15 -28.52 -9.39
N ALA A 78 10.27 -29.23 -9.27
CA ALA A 78 10.56 -30.38 -10.12
C ALA A 78 9.49 -31.50 -10.00
N THR A 79 9.15 -31.88 -8.77
CA THR A 79 8.11 -32.89 -8.50
C THR A 79 6.72 -32.39 -8.91
N LEU A 80 6.44 -31.11 -8.68
CA LEU A 80 5.18 -30.46 -9.04
C LEU A 80 4.97 -30.45 -10.56
N ASP A 81 5.97 -30.00 -11.31
CA ASP A 81 5.92 -29.89 -12.77
C ASP A 81 5.79 -31.28 -13.42
N ALA A 82 6.48 -32.30 -12.89
CA ALA A 82 6.31 -33.68 -13.33
C ALA A 82 4.90 -34.22 -13.06
N ALA A 83 4.35 -33.99 -11.86
CA ALA A 83 2.99 -34.42 -11.52
C ALA A 83 1.92 -33.68 -12.36
N LEU A 84 2.13 -32.41 -12.67
CA LEU A 84 1.26 -31.66 -13.57
C LEU A 84 1.30 -32.24 -14.99
N ALA A 85 2.48 -32.56 -15.52
CA ALA A 85 2.61 -33.17 -16.84
C ALA A 85 1.87 -34.52 -16.93
N ASP A 86 2.05 -35.38 -15.92
CA ASP A 86 1.35 -36.67 -15.82
C ASP A 86 -0.17 -36.49 -15.71
N GLY A 87 -0.62 -35.46 -14.98
CA GLY A 87 -2.03 -35.10 -14.85
C GLY A 87 -2.67 -34.68 -16.18
N TRP A 88 -1.98 -33.88 -16.99
CA TRP A 88 -2.44 -33.51 -18.33
C TRP A 88 -2.48 -34.72 -19.26
N GLN A 89 -1.44 -35.56 -19.25
CA GLN A 89 -1.41 -36.77 -20.05
C GLN A 89 -2.53 -37.74 -19.68
N LEU A 90 -2.80 -37.89 -18.37
CA LEU A 90 -3.93 -38.69 -17.92
C LEU A 90 -5.24 -38.11 -18.45
N LEU A 91 -5.48 -36.81 -18.27
CA LEU A 91 -6.70 -36.15 -18.71
C LEU A 91 -6.97 -36.33 -20.21
N ASP A 92 -5.94 -36.17 -21.05
CA ASP A 92 -6.02 -36.37 -22.52
C ASP A 92 -6.32 -37.82 -22.91
N SER A 93 -5.91 -38.79 -22.08
CA SER A 93 -6.15 -40.22 -22.32
C SER A 93 -7.55 -40.70 -21.90
N LEU A 94 -8.28 -39.93 -21.08
CA LEU A 94 -9.57 -40.37 -20.53
C LEU A 94 -10.69 -40.35 -21.59
N PRO A 95 -11.39 -41.48 -21.85
CA PRO A 95 -12.50 -41.51 -22.80
C PRO A 95 -13.66 -40.61 -22.36
N LEU A 96 -14.33 -39.90 -23.27
CA LEU A 96 -15.48 -39.02 -22.98
C LEU A 96 -16.74 -39.74 -22.43
N ALA A 97 -16.68 -41.05 -22.19
CA ALA A 97 -17.78 -41.82 -21.63
C ALA A 97 -18.21 -41.30 -20.23
N PRO A 98 -19.50 -41.42 -19.85
CA PRO A 98 -20.01 -40.91 -18.58
C PRO A 98 -19.34 -41.51 -17.34
N GLU A 99 -18.92 -42.78 -17.41
CA GLU A 99 -18.23 -43.48 -16.30
C GLU A 99 -16.87 -42.85 -15.91
N TYR A 100 -16.26 -42.08 -16.80
CA TYR A 100 -15.01 -41.34 -16.53
C TYR A 100 -15.26 -39.88 -16.11
N ALA A 101 -16.52 -39.42 -16.05
CA ALA A 101 -16.82 -38.00 -15.79
C ALA A 101 -16.34 -37.55 -14.41
N SER A 102 -16.56 -38.36 -13.37
CA SER A 102 -16.09 -38.08 -12.01
C SER A 102 -14.57 -38.03 -11.92
N LEU A 103 -13.88 -38.98 -12.59
CA LEU A 103 -12.43 -39.00 -12.65
C LEU A 103 -11.88 -37.78 -13.40
N ARG A 104 -12.47 -37.39 -14.53
CA ARG A 104 -12.09 -36.15 -15.24
C ARG A 104 -12.19 -34.93 -14.34
N THR A 105 -13.31 -34.78 -13.63
CA THR A 105 -13.50 -33.68 -12.67
C THR A 105 -12.45 -33.70 -11.56
N ALA A 106 -12.13 -34.87 -11.02
CA ALA A 106 -11.12 -35.01 -9.97
C ALA A 106 -9.71 -34.67 -10.47
N VAL A 107 -9.34 -35.12 -11.67
CA VAL A 107 -8.07 -34.74 -12.31
C VAL A 107 -8.04 -33.23 -12.52
N ILE A 108 -9.06 -32.62 -13.14
CA ILE A 108 -9.14 -31.17 -13.35
C ILE A 108 -9.02 -30.40 -12.02
N SER A 109 -9.67 -30.88 -10.96
CA SER A 109 -9.63 -30.29 -9.62
C SER A 109 -8.22 -30.25 -9.04
N ASP A 110 -7.47 -31.35 -9.17
CA ASP A 110 -6.08 -31.43 -8.74
C ASP A 110 -5.14 -30.61 -9.64
N MET A 111 -5.45 -30.50 -10.93
CA MET A 111 -4.71 -29.62 -11.85
C MET A 111 -4.88 -28.14 -11.48
N ILE A 112 -6.09 -27.70 -11.07
CA ILE A 112 -6.32 -26.34 -10.55
C ILE A 112 -5.42 -26.11 -9.32
N TYR A 113 -5.42 -27.06 -8.38
CA TYR A 113 -4.60 -27.01 -7.18
C TYR A 113 -3.09 -26.91 -7.49
N GLY A 114 -2.59 -27.79 -8.37
CA GLY A 114 -1.19 -27.81 -8.75
C GLY A 114 -0.75 -26.57 -9.52
N LEU A 115 -1.59 -26.03 -10.41
CA LEU A 115 -1.33 -24.75 -11.10
C LEU A 115 -1.23 -23.60 -10.12
N GLY A 116 -2.12 -23.55 -9.11
CA GLY A 116 -2.06 -22.56 -8.04
C GLY A 116 -0.77 -22.66 -7.22
N LEU A 117 -0.35 -23.87 -6.84
CA LEU A 117 0.94 -24.09 -6.15
C LEU A 117 2.13 -23.66 -7.01
N ARG A 118 2.03 -23.81 -8.33
CA ARG A 118 3.10 -23.47 -9.27
C ARG A 118 3.23 -21.97 -9.54
N GLY A 119 2.24 -21.17 -9.12
CA GLY A 119 2.13 -19.75 -9.44
C GLY A 119 1.51 -19.45 -10.79
N ARG A 120 0.93 -20.45 -11.47
CA ARG A 120 0.24 -20.28 -12.76
C ARG A 120 -1.23 -19.92 -12.54
N TYR A 121 -1.44 -18.79 -11.86
CA TYR A 121 -2.76 -18.39 -11.37
C TYR A 121 -3.77 -18.09 -12.48
N ALA A 122 -3.35 -17.44 -13.57
CA ALA A 122 -4.22 -17.21 -14.74
C ALA A 122 -4.74 -18.52 -15.36
N ASP A 123 -3.90 -19.55 -15.43
CA ASP A 123 -4.31 -20.87 -15.94
C ASP A 123 -5.21 -21.61 -14.95
N ALA A 124 -4.93 -21.51 -13.66
CA ALA A 124 -5.79 -22.07 -12.60
C ALA A 124 -7.20 -21.44 -12.64
N ILE A 125 -7.29 -20.12 -12.78
CA ILE A 125 -8.56 -19.39 -12.95
C ILE A 125 -9.30 -19.88 -14.17
N LYS A 126 -8.63 -19.93 -15.33
CA LYS A 126 -9.26 -20.37 -16.59
C LYS A 126 -9.83 -21.79 -16.47
N LEU A 127 -9.08 -22.69 -15.84
CA LEU A 127 -9.49 -24.08 -15.63
C LEU A 127 -10.66 -24.18 -14.64
N TYR A 128 -10.62 -23.41 -13.55
CA TYR A 128 -11.70 -23.33 -12.57
C TYR A 128 -12.98 -22.76 -13.14
N GLU A 129 -12.91 -21.66 -13.91
CA GLU A 129 -14.08 -21.05 -14.55
C GLU A 129 -14.73 -22.01 -15.57
N GLY A 130 -13.92 -22.78 -16.30
CA GLY A 130 -14.40 -23.85 -17.18
C GLY A 130 -15.16 -24.94 -16.41
N LEU A 131 -14.63 -25.39 -15.26
CA LEU A 131 -15.29 -26.37 -14.40
C LEU A 131 -16.55 -25.82 -13.73
N ARG A 132 -16.56 -24.54 -13.36
CA ARG A 132 -17.72 -23.86 -12.77
C ARG A 132 -18.87 -23.73 -13.78
N ALA A 133 -18.56 -23.48 -15.06
CA ALA A 133 -19.55 -23.36 -16.12
C ALA A 133 -20.37 -24.64 -16.35
N THR A 134 -19.87 -25.81 -15.94
CA THR A 134 -20.60 -27.08 -16.03
C THR A 134 -21.47 -27.37 -14.80
N ASN A 135 -21.59 -26.43 -13.85
CA ASN A 135 -22.30 -26.58 -12.57
C ASN A 135 -21.87 -27.84 -11.79
N THR A 136 -20.62 -28.28 -11.98
CA THR A 136 -20.09 -29.45 -11.31
C THR A 136 -19.65 -29.06 -9.89
N PRO A 137 -20.18 -29.70 -8.83
CA PRO A 137 -19.71 -29.44 -7.48
C PRO A 137 -18.21 -29.73 -7.35
N VAL A 138 -17.47 -28.79 -6.78
CA VAL A 138 -16.04 -28.94 -6.52
C VAL A 138 -15.76 -29.12 -5.04
N HIS A 139 -14.65 -29.79 -4.73
CA HIS A 139 -14.20 -29.99 -3.36
C HIS A 139 -13.67 -28.67 -2.75
N PRO A 140 -13.83 -28.42 -1.44
CA PRO A 140 -13.34 -27.21 -0.77
C PRO A 140 -11.90 -26.77 -1.08
N TYR A 141 -10.92 -27.68 -1.14
CA TYR A 141 -9.53 -27.31 -1.48
C TYR A 141 -9.38 -26.66 -2.88
N VAL A 142 -10.26 -27.01 -3.84
CA VAL A 142 -10.26 -26.41 -5.19
C VAL A 142 -10.71 -24.96 -5.10
N LEU A 143 -11.74 -24.70 -4.29
CA LEU A 143 -12.22 -23.35 -4.01
C LEU A 143 -11.14 -22.50 -3.33
N VAL A 144 -10.39 -23.05 -2.37
CA VAL A 144 -9.26 -22.34 -1.75
C VAL A 144 -8.18 -22.00 -2.78
N SER A 145 -7.83 -22.95 -3.67
CA SER A 145 -6.84 -22.71 -4.72
C SER A 145 -7.30 -21.67 -5.74
N ALA A 146 -8.55 -21.74 -6.18
CA ALA A 146 -9.15 -20.72 -7.05
C ALA A 146 -9.22 -19.35 -6.37
N GLY A 147 -9.57 -19.29 -5.08
CA GLY A 147 -9.58 -18.08 -4.27
C GLY A 147 -8.20 -17.43 -4.22
N ASN A 148 -7.15 -18.22 -3.96
CA ASN A 148 -5.76 -17.73 -3.97
C ASN A 148 -5.36 -17.17 -5.34
N ALA A 149 -5.77 -17.83 -6.42
CA ALA A 149 -5.50 -17.37 -7.78
C ALA A 149 -6.22 -16.05 -8.10
N TYR A 150 -7.50 -15.94 -7.74
CA TYR A 150 -8.25 -14.70 -7.88
C TYR A 150 -7.64 -13.56 -7.05
N ALA A 151 -7.28 -13.80 -5.78
CA ALA A 151 -6.66 -12.80 -4.92
C ALA A 151 -5.32 -12.29 -5.48
N TYR A 152 -4.50 -13.19 -6.04
CA TYR A 152 -3.22 -12.84 -6.66
C TYR A 152 -3.37 -11.98 -7.93
N GLU A 153 -4.46 -12.18 -8.68
CA GLU A 153 -4.86 -11.36 -9.83
C GLU A 153 -5.75 -10.17 -9.43
N GLU A 154 -5.82 -9.83 -8.14
CA GLU A 154 -6.57 -8.69 -7.59
C GLU A 154 -8.09 -8.74 -7.87
N ARG A 155 -8.64 -9.94 -8.10
CA ARG A 155 -10.07 -10.22 -8.26
C ARG A 155 -10.70 -10.58 -6.91
N TYR A 156 -10.74 -9.62 -6.01
CA TYR A 156 -11.05 -9.87 -4.59
C TYR A 156 -12.50 -10.32 -4.35
N ASP A 157 -13.46 -9.84 -5.12
CA ASP A 157 -14.87 -10.27 -4.98
C ASP A 157 -15.02 -11.76 -5.28
N GLU A 158 -14.41 -12.26 -6.36
CA GLU A 158 -14.40 -13.69 -6.68
C GLU A 158 -13.60 -14.52 -5.68
N ALA A 159 -12.48 -13.98 -5.17
CA ALA A 159 -11.69 -14.64 -4.14
C ALA A 159 -12.49 -14.85 -2.85
N ILE A 160 -13.19 -13.80 -2.38
CA ILE A 160 -14.05 -13.84 -1.20
C ILE A 160 -15.10 -14.94 -1.33
N VAL A 161 -15.82 -14.96 -2.46
CA VAL A 161 -16.86 -15.99 -2.72
C VAL A 161 -16.28 -17.40 -2.61
N CYS A 162 -15.11 -17.64 -3.21
CA CYS A 162 -14.46 -18.95 -3.17
C CYS A 162 -14.08 -19.36 -1.73
N TYR A 163 -13.50 -18.46 -0.94
CA TYR A 163 -13.11 -18.78 0.43
C TYR A 163 -14.31 -18.98 1.37
N GLU A 164 -15.34 -18.14 1.26
CA GLU A 164 -16.57 -18.29 2.05
C GLU A 164 -17.24 -19.64 1.75
N GLU A 165 -17.35 -19.99 0.47
CA GLU A 165 -17.92 -21.26 0.04
C GLU A 165 -17.09 -22.46 0.51
N ALA A 166 -15.76 -22.37 0.43
CA ALA A 166 -14.85 -23.40 0.94
C ALA A 166 -15.05 -23.64 2.44
N LEU A 167 -15.09 -22.57 3.24
CA LEU A 167 -15.24 -22.64 4.71
C LEU A 167 -16.63 -23.13 5.14
N ALA A 168 -17.66 -22.87 4.33
CA ALA A 168 -19.02 -23.33 4.56
C ALA A 168 -19.19 -24.83 4.25
N LYS A 169 -18.49 -25.36 3.24
CA LYS A 169 -18.62 -26.75 2.78
C LYS A 169 -17.61 -27.71 3.40
N ALA A 170 -16.49 -27.21 3.92
CA ALA A 170 -15.42 -28.04 4.46
C ALA A 170 -15.80 -28.79 5.74
N GLY A 171 -15.65 -30.12 5.70
CA GLY A 171 -15.56 -30.99 6.87
C GLY A 171 -14.15 -31.02 7.48
N PRO A 172 -13.97 -31.76 8.59
CA PRO A 172 -12.67 -31.90 9.25
C PRO A 172 -11.62 -32.51 8.30
N GLY A 173 -10.52 -31.79 8.07
CA GLY A 173 -9.39 -32.24 7.23
C GLY A 173 -9.51 -31.91 5.75
N ASP A 174 -10.62 -31.33 5.28
CA ASP A 174 -10.81 -31.00 3.85
C ASP A 174 -9.90 -29.84 3.38
N ILE A 175 -9.63 -28.90 4.29
CA ILE A 175 -8.79 -27.70 4.08
C ILE A 175 -8.07 -27.31 5.37
N ASP A 176 -6.98 -26.56 5.23
CA ASP A 176 -6.37 -25.85 6.36
C ASP A 176 -7.24 -24.63 6.71
N ARG A 177 -8.05 -24.76 7.76
CA ARG A 177 -9.10 -23.79 8.07
C ARG A 177 -8.55 -22.40 8.40
N VAL A 178 -7.57 -22.32 9.30
CA VAL A 178 -7.00 -21.02 9.74
C VAL A 178 -6.26 -20.30 8.60
N PRO A 179 -5.38 -20.94 7.80
CA PRO A 179 -4.80 -20.30 6.61
C PRO A 179 -5.84 -19.83 5.57
N THR A 180 -6.95 -20.57 5.41
CA THR A 180 -8.05 -20.15 4.53
C THR A 180 -8.78 -18.93 5.09
N GLN A 181 -9.01 -18.89 6.41
CA GLN A 181 -9.60 -17.73 7.09
C GLN A 181 -8.67 -16.51 7.03
N GLU A 182 -7.36 -16.69 7.17
CA GLU A 182 -6.36 -15.63 6.97
C GLU A 182 -6.42 -15.05 5.54
N SER A 183 -6.51 -15.92 4.53
CA SER A 183 -6.62 -15.48 3.14
C SER A 183 -7.91 -14.69 2.89
N LEU A 184 -9.04 -15.14 3.46
CA LEU A 184 -10.31 -14.41 3.42
C LEU A 184 -10.23 -13.08 4.18
N PHE A 185 -9.55 -13.04 5.32
CA PHE A 185 -9.32 -11.81 6.08
C PHE A 185 -8.61 -10.76 5.21
N PHE A 186 -7.50 -11.10 4.55
CA PHE A 186 -6.81 -10.16 3.68
C PHE A 186 -7.63 -9.76 2.45
N ALA A 187 -8.39 -10.71 1.85
CA ALA A 187 -9.29 -10.38 0.75
C ALA A 187 -10.37 -9.37 1.16
N TYR A 188 -10.90 -9.47 2.39
CA TYR A 188 -11.80 -8.46 2.95
C TYR A 188 -11.11 -7.10 3.13
N MET A 189 -9.89 -7.08 3.68
CA MET A 189 -9.14 -5.84 3.87
C MET A 189 -8.82 -5.14 2.54
N ASP A 190 -8.42 -5.91 1.52
CA ASP A 190 -8.13 -5.39 0.19
C ASP A 190 -9.39 -4.89 -0.53
N ARG A 191 -10.55 -5.52 -0.29
CA ARG A 191 -11.85 -5.03 -0.79
C ARG A 191 -12.45 -3.91 0.07
N GLY A 192 -11.76 -3.49 1.15
CA GLY A 192 -12.25 -2.47 2.08
C GLY A 192 -13.46 -2.90 2.91
N ARG A 193 -13.76 -4.20 3.01
CA ARG A 193 -14.83 -4.80 3.83
C ARG A 193 -14.37 -5.02 5.27
N TYR A 194 -13.97 -3.93 5.93
CA TYR A 194 -13.37 -3.98 7.27
C TYR A 194 -14.27 -4.59 8.34
N GLU A 195 -15.59 -4.36 8.26
CA GLU A 195 -16.53 -4.91 9.23
C GLU A 195 -16.64 -6.43 9.13
N ASP A 196 -16.55 -6.98 7.91
CA ASP A 196 -16.55 -8.43 7.68
C ASP A 196 -15.23 -9.07 8.11
N ALA A 197 -14.10 -8.37 7.88
CA ALA A 197 -12.79 -8.76 8.40
C ALA A 197 -12.78 -8.84 9.93
N GLU A 198 -13.36 -7.84 10.61
CA GLU A 198 -13.48 -7.82 12.07
C GLU A 198 -14.34 -8.98 12.58
N GLN A 199 -15.52 -9.22 11.98
CA GLN A 199 -16.38 -10.33 12.36
C GLN A 199 -15.72 -11.70 12.12
N LEU A 200 -14.96 -11.85 11.04
CA LEU A 200 -14.17 -13.05 10.81
C LEU A 200 -13.09 -13.22 11.88
N LEU A 201 -12.35 -12.16 12.18
CA LEU A 201 -11.28 -12.17 13.17
C LEU A 201 -11.79 -12.54 14.57
N GLN A 202 -12.91 -11.96 15.01
CA GLN A 202 -13.56 -12.34 16.28
C GLN A 202 -13.92 -13.83 16.34
N ARG A 203 -14.32 -14.42 15.20
CA ARG A 203 -14.57 -15.86 15.12
C ARG A 203 -13.27 -16.66 15.21
N ILE A 204 -12.21 -16.25 14.52
CA ILE A 204 -10.89 -16.89 14.58
C ILE A 204 -10.37 -16.88 16.02
N GLU A 205 -10.41 -15.73 16.70
CA GLU A 205 -9.97 -15.57 18.09
C GLU A 205 -10.76 -16.48 19.04
N LYS A 206 -12.09 -16.54 18.88
CA LYS A 206 -12.95 -17.40 19.69
C LYS A 206 -12.66 -18.89 19.49
N THR A 207 -12.32 -19.31 18.27
CA THR A 207 -12.02 -20.72 17.96
C THR A 207 -10.55 -21.08 18.14
N SER A 208 -9.70 -20.12 18.52
CA SER A 208 -8.25 -20.31 18.67
C SER A 208 -7.79 -19.88 20.08
N PRO A 209 -8.27 -20.53 21.16
CA PRO A 209 -7.83 -20.22 22.52
C PRO A 209 -6.33 -20.51 22.67
N GLN A 210 -5.68 -19.86 23.64
CA GLN A 210 -4.23 -19.97 23.90
C GLN A 210 -3.75 -21.41 24.06
N TYR A 211 -4.56 -22.25 24.70
CA TYR A 211 -4.29 -23.66 24.89
C TYR A 211 -5.33 -24.50 24.17
N VAL A 212 -4.90 -25.62 23.59
CA VAL A 212 -5.79 -26.56 22.91
C VAL A 212 -6.76 -27.17 23.92
N GLU A 213 -8.05 -26.88 23.77
CA GLU A 213 -9.10 -27.44 24.62
C GLU A 213 -9.09 -28.98 24.55
N ASN A 214 -9.19 -29.63 25.70
CA ASN A 214 -9.21 -31.10 25.83
C ASN A 214 -7.96 -31.81 25.28
N ALA A 215 -6.81 -31.13 25.20
CA ALA A 215 -5.56 -31.77 24.82
C ALA A 215 -5.14 -32.86 25.83
N PRO A 216 -4.50 -33.96 25.37
CA PRO A 216 -3.98 -35.00 26.26
C PRO A 216 -2.93 -34.48 27.27
N VAL A 217 -2.28 -33.36 26.94
CA VAL A 217 -1.32 -32.66 27.78
C VAL A 217 -1.93 -31.32 28.15
N ALA A 218 -2.05 -31.06 29.46
CA ALA A 218 -2.52 -29.77 29.97
C ALA A 218 -1.64 -28.64 29.43
N GLU A 219 -2.24 -27.50 29.13
CA GLU A 219 -1.54 -26.30 28.65
C GLU A 219 -0.75 -26.50 27.34
N ARG A 220 -1.16 -27.47 26.49
CA ARG A 220 -0.62 -27.58 25.13
C ARG A 220 -0.89 -26.27 24.38
N PRO A 221 0.14 -25.52 23.93
CA PRO A 221 -0.05 -24.28 23.20
C PRO A 221 -0.82 -24.53 21.90
N ASN A 222 -1.71 -23.60 21.56
CA ASN A 222 -2.40 -23.60 20.29
C ASN A 222 -1.62 -22.74 19.28
N GLU A 223 -1.18 -23.34 18.18
CA GLU A 223 -0.46 -22.65 17.11
C GLU A 223 -1.33 -21.58 16.44
N ASP A 224 -2.65 -21.80 16.38
CA ASP A 224 -3.60 -20.87 15.77
C ASP A 224 -3.80 -19.59 16.61
N TYR A 225 -3.53 -19.65 17.91
CA TYR A 225 -3.63 -18.47 18.80
C TYR A 225 -2.66 -17.38 18.36
N ALA A 226 -1.40 -17.72 18.07
CA ALA A 226 -0.40 -16.76 17.62
C ALA A 226 -0.81 -16.11 16.28
N THR A 227 -1.37 -16.90 15.36
CA THR A 227 -1.91 -16.39 14.09
C THR A 227 -3.06 -15.41 14.31
N ALA A 228 -4.02 -15.76 15.18
CA ALA A 228 -5.17 -14.89 15.50
C ALA A 228 -4.71 -13.55 16.09
N GLN A 229 -3.79 -13.57 17.06
CA GLN A 229 -3.27 -12.35 17.68
C GLN A 229 -2.46 -11.49 16.69
N ARG A 230 -1.67 -12.12 15.79
CA ARG A 230 -0.98 -11.40 14.72
C ARG A 230 -1.97 -10.74 13.75
N LEU A 231 -3.03 -11.44 13.34
CA LEU A 231 -4.06 -10.87 12.45
C LEU A 231 -4.80 -9.71 13.12
N ARG A 232 -5.04 -9.78 14.43
CA ARG A 232 -5.60 -8.66 15.20
C ARG A 232 -4.71 -7.42 15.17
N ALA A 233 -3.42 -7.61 15.38
CA ALA A 233 -2.49 -6.49 15.33
C ALA A 233 -2.38 -5.91 13.90
N GLN A 234 -2.37 -6.76 12.87
CA GLN A 234 -2.39 -6.33 11.47
C GLN A 234 -3.70 -5.62 11.07
N TYR A 235 -4.85 -6.08 11.58
CA TYR A 235 -6.13 -5.41 11.41
C TYR A 235 -6.08 -3.97 11.92
N LEU A 236 -5.58 -3.79 13.15
CA LEU A 236 -5.40 -2.46 13.75
C LEU A 236 -4.46 -1.60 12.91
N MET A 237 -3.35 -2.14 12.44
CA MET A 237 -2.42 -1.39 11.57
C MET A 237 -3.07 -0.96 10.26
N TYR A 238 -3.76 -1.87 9.56
CA TYR A 238 -4.37 -1.59 8.26
C TYR A 238 -5.68 -0.79 8.34
N SER A 239 -6.36 -0.79 9.49
CA SER A 239 -7.52 0.08 9.73
C SER A 239 -7.11 1.52 10.10
N GLY A 240 -5.83 1.75 10.44
CA GLY A 240 -5.25 3.04 10.82
C GLY A 240 -5.10 3.24 12.34
N GLU A 241 -5.36 2.19 13.13
CA GLU A 241 -5.03 2.07 14.55
C GLU A 241 -3.58 1.59 14.77
N THR A 242 -2.65 2.18 14.02
CA THR A 242 -1.24 1.77 13.91
C THR A 242 -0.49 1.69 15.23
N GLU A 243 -0.70 2.63 16.15
CA GLU A 243 -0.09 2.60 17.49
C GLU A 243 -0.54 1.38 18.30
N ALA A 244 -1.86 1.13 18.34
CA ALA A 244 -2.41 -0.02 19.04
C ALA A 244 -1.95 -1.35 18.40
N GLY A 245 -1.91 -1.39 17.06
CA GLY A 245 -1.39 -2.54 16.33
C GLY A 245 0.10 -2.78 16.57
N THR A 246 0.92 -1.73 16.61
CA THR A 246 2.36 -1.82 16.89
C THR A 246 2.61 -2.31 18.31
N LEU A 247 1.90 -1.75 19.30
CA LEU A 247 1.98 -2.21 20.69
C LEU A 247 1.57 -3.69 20.83
N ALA A 248 0.53 -4.12 20.10
CA ALA A 248 0.11 -5.52 20.09
C ALA A 248 1.18 -6.43 19.47
N ILE A 249 1.80 -6.04 18.34
CA ILE A 249 2.92 -6.79 17.73
C ILE A 249 4.12 -6.85 18.67
N ASP A 250 4.51 -5.74 19.29
CA ASP A 250 5.67 -5.68 20.19
C ASP A 250 5.48 -6.58 21.42
N ALA A 251 4.25 -6.62 21.98
CA ALA A 251 3.91 -7.53 23.07
C ALA A 251 4.02 -9.01 22.65
N LEU A 252 3.49 -9.36 21.46
CA LEU A 252 3.62 -10.71 20.92
C LEU A 252 5.09 -11.08 20.65
N GLN A 253 5.88 -10.15 20.12
CA GLN A 253 7.31 -10.37 19.88
C GLN A 253 8.06 -10.55 21.20
N HIS A 254 7.72 -9.81 22.27
CA HIS A 254 8.32 -9.97 23.59
C HIS A 254 8.09 -11.38 24.14
N ASP A 255 6.88 -11.91 23.99
CA ASP A 255 6.52 -13.24 24.51
C ASP A 255 7.06 -14.38 23.63
N ALA A 256 7.21 -14.15 22.32
CA ALA A 256 7.75 -15.09 21.35
C ALA A 256 8.96 -14.50 20.59
N PRO A 257 10.10 -14.27 21.28
CA PRO A 257 11.20 -13.49 20.75
C PRO A 257 11.92 -14.13 19.57
N PHE A 258 11.73 -15.42 19.29
CA PHE A 258 12.35 -16.13 18.16
C PHE A 258 11.40 -16.36 16.97
N SER A 259 10.16 -15.87 17.03
CA SER A 259 9.22 -15.98 15.90
C SER A 259 9.63 -15.04 14.77
N SER A 260 10.07 -15.60 13.63
CA SER A 260 10.47 -14.80 12.45
C SER A 260 9.30 -13.94 11.92
N GLY A 261 8.09 -14.51 11.87
CA GLY A 261 6.90 -13.80 11.44
C GLY A 261 6.58 -12.57 12.29
N LEU A 262 6.71 -12.67 13.62
CA LEU A 262 6.46 -11.54 14.53
C LEU A 262 7.57 -10.48 14.45
N ARG A 263 8.84 -10.89 14.32
CA ARG A 263 9.96 -9.95 14.11
C ARG A 263 9.79 -9.16 12.81
N ASN A 264 9.43 -9.84 11.72
CA ASN A 264 9.20 -9.20 10.42
C ASN A 264 7.98 -8.26 10.47
N ALA A 265 6.91 -8.64 11.18
CA ALA A 265 5.76 -7.78 11.41
C ALA A 265 6.14 -6.52 12.21
N ALA A 266 6.93 -6.65 13.27
CA ALA A 266 7.39 -5.52 14.07
C ALA A 266 8.30 -4.58 13.27
N ALA A 267 9.22 -5.13 12.48
CA ALA A 267 10.06 -4.34 11.57
C ALA A 267 9.23 -3.60 10.52
N SER A 268 8.19 -4.24 9.98
CA SER A 268 7.25 -3.61 9.05
C SER A 268 6.42 -2.51 9.72
N ALA A 269 6.02 -2.69 10.98
CA ALA A 269 5.32 -1.68 11.77
C ALA A 269 6.18 -0.42 11.97
N ARG A 270 7.47 -0.59 12.28
CA ARG A 270 8.44 0.53 12.37
C ARG A 270 8.57 1.27 11.04
N LEU A 271 8.58 0.55 9.91
CA LEU A 271 8.61 1.16 8.59
C LEU A 271 7.34 1.99 8.32
N GLY A 272 6.17 1.51 8.74
CA GLY A 272 4.90 2.23 8.66
C GLY A 272 4.87 3.51 9.51
N ASP A 273 5.40 3.47 10.74
CA ASP A 273 5.45 4.61 11.67
C ASP A 273 6.58 5.63 11.36
N ALA A 274 6.98 5.74 10.09
CA ALA A 274 8.03 6.65 9.63
C ALA A 274 9.42 6.46 10.28
N ARG A 275 9.78 5.23 10.67
CA ARG A 275 11.10 4.86 11.23
C ARG A 275 11.88 3.88 10.33
N PRO A 276 12.25 4.29 9.11
CA PRO A 276 12.86 3.40 8.14
C PRO A 276 14.27 2.92 8.53
N ARG A 277 15.05 3.67 9.32
CA ARG A 277 16.38 3.21 9.77
C ARG A 277 16.25 2.12 10.82
N GLU A 278 15.33 2.29 11.77
CA GLU A 278 15.03 1.25 12.76
C GLU A 278 14.51 -0.03 12.08
N ALA A 279 13.62 0.12 11.10
CA ALA A 279 13.11 -1.00 10.31
C ALA A 279 14.24 -1.72 9.54
N LYS A 280 15.13 -0.98 8.85
CA LYS A 280 16.27 -1.56 8.12
C LYS A 280 17.17 -2.36 9.06
N ALA A 281 17.50 -1.83 10.23
CA ALA A 281 18.33 -2.53 11.22
C ALA A 281 17.66 -3.83 11.71
N ALA A 282 16.35 -3.79 11.95
CA ALA A 282 15.59 -4.97 12.36
C ALA A 282 15.56 -6.06 11.26
N PHE A 283 15.29 -5.69 9.99
CA PHE A 283 15.33 -6.66 8.88
C PHE A 283 16.73 -7.23 8.65
N THR A 284 17.77 -6.40 8.76
CA THR A 284 19.17 -6.86 8.64
C THR A 284 19.49 -7.89 9.73
N THR A 285 19.01 -7.67 10.96
CA THR A 285 19.17 -8.62 12.07
C THR A 285 18.42 -9.93 11.82
N ALA A 286 17.19 -9.85 11.31
CA ALA A 286 16.41 -11.04 10.96
C ALA A 286 17.11 -11.89 9.87
N LEU A 287 17.69 -11.24 8.86
CA LEU A 287 18.42 -11.91 7.77
C LEU A 287 19.77 -12.49 8.20
N ALA A 288 20.37 -12.00 9.28
CA ALA A 288 21.57 -12.61 9.85
C ALA A 288 21.28 -14.01 10.44
N GLU A 289 20.07 -14.22 10.94
CA GLU A 289 19.62 -15.52 11.46
C GLU A 289 19.02 -16.42 10.37
N ARG A 290 18.23 -15.83 9.46
CA ARG A 290 17.60 -16.53 8.34
C ARG A 290 17.88 -15.80 7.02
N PRO A 291 19.02 -16.09 6.36
CA PRO A 291 19.41 -15.41 5.13
C PRO A 291 18.50 -15.65 3.94
N ASP A 292 17.52 -16.54 4.04
CA ASP A 292 16.59 -16.96 2.99
C ASP A 292 15.14 -16.50 3.23
N ASP A 293 14.88 -15.73 4.30
CA ASP A 293 13.54 -15.22 4.63
C ASP A 293 13.08 -14.15 3.63
N ILE A 294 12.19 -14.54 2.71
CA ILE A 294 11.63 -13.68 1.66
C ILE A 294 10.93 -12.44 2.27
N GLN A 295 10.21 -12.59 3.40
CA GLN A 295 9.51 -11.45 4.00
C GLN A 295 10.51 -10.43 4.55
N ALA A 296 11.57 -10.89 5.21
CA ALA A 296 12.63 -10.01 5.70
C ALA A 296 13.38 -9.33 4.54
N MET A 297 13.68 -10.03 3.44
CA MET A 297 14.29 -9.43 2.25
C MET A 297 13.40 -8.36 1.61
N THR A 298 12.11 -8.65 1.44
CA THR A 298 11.18 -7.66 0.86
C THR A 298 11.05 -6.42 1.76
N GLY A 299 11.02 -6.61 3.07
CA GLY A 299 11.06 -5.53 4.06
C GLY A 299 12.33 -4.70 4.00
N LEU A 300 13.50 -5.35 3.88
CA LEU A 300 14.79 -4.68 3.72
C LEU A 300 14.85 -3.85 2.44
N ALA A 301 14.34 -4.37 1.32
CA ALA A 301 14.27 -3.62 0.06
C ALA A 301 13.39 -2.36 0.20
N ARG A 302 12.20 -2.48 0.82
CA ARG A 302 11.33 -1.32 1.09
C ARG A 302 11.96 -0.30 2.02
N ALA A 303 12.61 -0.74 3.09
CA ALA A 303 13.33 0.15 4.00
C ALA A 303 14.48 0.88 3.28
N SER A 304 15.22 0.17 2.42
CA SER A 304 16.29 0.75 1.60
C SER A 304 15.76 1.79 0.60
N MET A 305 14.60 1.53 -0.04
CA MET A 305 13.93 2.54 -0.88
C MET A 305 13.51 3.77 -0.07
N ALA A 306 12.93 3.59 1.12
CA ALA A 306 12.53 4.69 2.01
C ALA A 306 13.74 5.53 2.48
N LEU A 307 14.92 4.91 2.55
CA LEU A 307 16.20 5.57 2.87
C LEU A 307 16.94 6.11 1.65
N ARG A 308 16.38 6.02 0.43
CA ARG A 308 17.05 6.43 -0.82
C ARG A 308 18.37 5.68 -1.04
N GLU A 309 18.42 4.39 -0.67
CA GLU A 309 19.52 3.45 -0.88
C GLU A 309 19.18 2.52 -2.06
N TYR A 310 18.88 3.15 -3.19
CA TYR A 310 18.31 2.47 -4.37
C TYR A 310 19.15 1.34 -4.98
N PRO A 311 20.51 1.38 -4.98
CA PRO A 311 21.29 0.26 -5.48
C PRO A 311 21.13 -1.04 -4.65
N GLU A 312 20.97 -0.91 -3.33
CA GLU A 312 20.71 -2.06 -2.45
C GLU A 312 19.30 -2.60 -2.68
N ALA A 313 18.31 -1.70 -2.78
CA ALA A 313 16.95 -2.09 -3.11
C ALA A 313 16.89 -2.83 -4.45
N GLU A 314 17.50 -2.30 -5.52
CA GLU A 314 17.52 -2.92 -6.84
C GLU A 314 18.08 -4.35 -6.80
N ALA A 315 19.23 -4.55 -6.16
CA ALA A 315 19.87 -5.86 -6.07
C ALA A 315 18.94 -6.91 -5.43
N ILE A 316 18.21 -6.51 -4.38
CA ILE A 316 17.24 -7.38 -3.71
C ILE A 316 16.02 -7.62 -4.60
N VAL A 317 15.44 -6.57 -5.20
CA VAL A 317 14.26 -6.67 -6.08
C VAL A 317 14.52 -7.58 -7.27
N THR A 318 15.64 -7.39 -7.98
CA THR A 318 16.02 -8.22 -9.13
C THR A 318 16.18 -9.68 -8.72
N THR A 319 16.93 -9.95 -7.64
CA THR A 319 17.16 -11.31 -7.16
C THR A 319 15.85 -12.01 -6.77
N LEU A 320 14.97 -11.33 -6.05
CA LEU A 320 13.69 -11.90 -5.63
C LEU A 320 12.74 -12.11 -6.80
N SER A 321 12.63 -11.15 -7.72
CA SER A 321 11.70 -11.21 -8.85
C SER A 321 12.08 -12.34 -9.83
N GLU A 322 13.38 -12.60 -10.01
CA GLU A 322 13.86 -13.73 -10.81
C GLU A 322 13.59 -15.08 -10.11
N ARG A 323 13.78 -15.15 -8.79
CA ARG A 323 13.70 -16.43 -8.04
C ARG A 323 12.29 -16.81 -7.60
N PHE A 324 11.44 -15.83 -7.31
CA PHE A 324 10.11 -16.02 -6.71
C PHE A 324 9.03 -15.16 -7.41
N PRO A 325 8.89 -15.22 -8.75
CA PRO A 325 7.88 -14.45 -9.47
C PRO A 325 6.44 -14.80 -9.05
N GLU A 326 6.22 -15.99 -8.50
CA GLU A 326 4.92 -16.44 -7.99
C GLU A 326 4.51 -15.77 -6.68
N SER A 327 5.44 -15.16 -5.93
CA SER A 327 5.13 -14.55 -4.64
C SER A 327 4.43 -13.20 -4.80
N SER A 328 3.29 -13.02 -4.12
CA SER A 328 2.56 -11.74 -4.12
C SER A 328 3.35 -10.61 -3.46
N SER A 329 4.12 -10.90 -2.40
CA SER A 329 4.94 -9.89 -1.73
C SER A 329 6.09 -9.40 -2.63
N VAL A 330 6.68 -10.31 -3.41
CA VAL A 330 7.74 -9.99 -4.37
C VAL A 330 7.18 -9.22 -5.56
N ARG A 331 6.04 -9.64 -6.13
CA ARG A 331 5.33 -8.90 -7.18
C ARG A 331 5.01 -7.46 -6.74
N ASN A 332 4.50 -7.29 -5.52
CA ASN A 332 4.16 -5.97 -5.01
C ASN A 332 5.41 -5.11 -4.80
N LEU A 333 6.49 -5.68 -4.26
CA LEU A 333 7.77 -5.01 -4.15
C LEU A 333 8.33 -4.59 -5.53
N GLN A 334 8.24 -5.46 -6.53
CA GLN A 334 8.69 -5.17 -7.88
C GLN A 334 7.90 -3.98 -8.45
N ARG A 335 6.57 -3.97 -8.30
CA ARG A 335 5.71 -2.85 -8.70
C ARG A 335 6.07 -1.55 -7.97
N ASP A 336 6.34 -1.61 -6.66
CA ASP A 336 6.78 -0.46 -5.87
C ASP A 336 8.09 0.13 -6.45
N TYR A 337 9.02 -0.73 -6.85
CA TYR A 337 10.28 -0.32 -7.45
C TYR A 337 10.13 0.20 -8.89
N GLU A 338 9.27 -0.42 -9.70
CA GLU A 338 8.93 0.04 -11.05
C GLU A 338 8.31 1.44 -11.03
N VAL A 339 7.46 1.76 -10.05
CA VAL A 339 6.92 3.12 -9.83
C VAL A 339 8.07 4.12 -9.63
N TYR A 340 9.06 3.78 -8.82
CA TYR A 340 10.23 4.63 -8.64
C TYR A 340 11.10 4.74 -9.91
N GLN A 341 11.18 3.70 -10.75
CA GLN A 341 11.90 3.75 -12.02
C GLN A 341 11.14 4.50 -13.13
N SER A 342 9.85 4.76 -12.93
CA SER A 342 9.00 5.42 -13.92
C SER A 342 9.31 6.93 -14.03
N PRO A 343 9.22 7.51 -15.24
CA PRO A 343 8.97 8.93 -15.41
C PRO A 343 7.78 9.38 -14.57
N LEU A 344 7.79 10.64 -14.14
CA LEU A 344 6.75 11.20 -13.27
C LEU A 344 6.22 12.50 -13.84
N LEU A 345 4.90 12.61 -13.95
CA LEU A 345 4.19 13.85 -14.22
C LEU A 345 3.47 14.30 -12.95
N THR A 346 3.73 15.52 -12.49
CA THR A 346 2.91 16.17 -11.47
C THR A 346 2.29 17.44 -12.04
N MET A 347 1.02 17.68 -11.70
CA MET A 347 0.30 18.90 -12.06
C MET A 347 -0.45 19.40 -10.84
N ASP A 348 -0.27 20.68 -10.50
CA ASP A 348 -0.97 21.37 -9.43
C ASP A 348 -1.68 22.59 -10.00
N PHE A 349 -2.99 22.47 -10.17
CA PHE A 349 -3.88 23.55 -10.55
C PHE A 349 -4.56 24.09 -9.29
N GLY A 350 -4.55 25.41 -9.13
CA GLY A 350 -5.25 26.10 -8.06
C GLY A 350 -5.83 27.40 -8.57
N GLY A 351 -7.03 27.75 -8.14
CA GLY A 351 -7.62 29.04 -8.40
C GLY A 351 -8.49 29.51 -7.28
N ASP A 352 -8.68 30.82 -7.25
CA ASP A 352 -9.39 31.53 -6.22
C ASP A 352 -10.21 32.67 -6.84
N ILE A 353 -11.40 32.88 -6.29
CA ILE A 353 -12.28 33.99 -6.64
C ILE A 353 -12.63 34.75 -5.36
N GLY A 354 -12.17 35.99 -5.26
CA GLY A 354 -12.45 36.91 -4.16
C GLY A 354 -13.57 37.89 -4.46
N HIS A 355 -14.42 38.15 -3.47
CA HIS A 355 -15.44 39.20 -3.51
C HIS A 355 -15.48 39.94 -2.16
N GLY A 356 -15.76 41.24 -2.20
CA GLY A 356 -16.04 42.01 -0.98
C GLY A 356 -17.15 41.36 -0.16
N GLY A 357 -16.99 41.32 1.16
CA GLY A 357 -17.98 40.75 2.07
C GLY A 357 -19.24 41.62 2.22
N ASP A 358 -20.26 41.09 2.90
CA ASP A 358 -21.48 41.84 3.23
C ASP A 358 -21.13 43.18 3.91
N ASN A 359 -21.68 44.31 3.42
CA ASN A 359 -21.35 45.70 3.78
C ASN A 359 -20.02 46.29 3.26
N SER A 360 -19.36 45.65 2.29
CA SER A 360 -18.25 46.30 1.56
C SER A 360 -18.75 47.41 0.62
N ASN A 361 -18.10 48.58 0.61
CA ASN A 361 -18.32 49.64 -0.39
C ASN A 361 -17.55 49.37 -1.71
N ASN A 362 -16.82 48.26 -1.79
CA ASN A 362 -15.92 47.92 -2.88
C ASN A 362 -16.14 46.46 -3.33
N ASP A 363 -16.52 46.26 -4.59
CA ASP A 363 -16.64 44.93 -5.19
C ASP A 363 -15.26 44.31 -5.53
N ASN A 364 -14.18 45.10 -5.46
CA ASN A 364 -12.82 44.67 -5.80
C ASN A 364 -12.09 44.06 -4.59
N SER A 365 -11.49 42.89 -4.79
CA SER A 365 -10.68 42.17 -3.80
C SER A 365 -9.34 42.86 -3.50
N THR A 366 -8.88 42.72 -2.26
CA THR A 366 -7.58 43.25 -1.82
C THR A 366 -6.41 42.51 -2.49
N ILE A 367 -6.56 41.21 -2.77
CA ILE A 367 -5.55 40.40 -3.45
C ILE A 367 -5.79 40.38 -4.96
N ALA A 368 -6.88 39.76 -5.41
CA ALA A 368 -7.30 39.64 -6.80
C ALA A 368 -8.77 39.17 -6.86
N ASN A 369 -9.56 39.68 -7.81
CA ASN A 369 -10.95 39.25 -7.97
C ASN A 369 -11.03 37.80 -8.42
N ARG A 370 -10.15 37.41 -9.33
CA ARG A 370 -10.03 36.05 -9.84
C ARG A 370 -8.58 35.77 -10.12
N GLU A 371 -8.05 34.68 -9.59
CA GLU A 371 -6.72 34.21 -9.93
C GLU A 371 -6.72 32.70 -10.12
N TRP A 372 -5.82 32.23 -10.97
CA TRP A 372 -5.52 30.81 -11.07
C TRP A 372 -4.07 30.60 -11.47
N SER A 373 -3.54 29.45 -11.11
CA SER A 373 -2.22 28.99 -11.49
C SER A 373 -2.23 27.49 -11.79
N LEU A 374 -1.30 27.09 -12.65
CA LEU A 374 -1.00 25.72 -13.01
C LEU A 374 0.52 25.55 -12.93
N ASN A 375 0.97 24.69 -12.02
CA ASN A 375 2.33 24.18 -11.98
C ASN A 375 2.34 22.80 -12.62
N THR A 376 3.26 22.55 -13.54
CA THR A 376 3.45 21.25 -14.19
C THR A 376 4.92 20.86 -14.12
N MET A 377 5.21 19.71 -13.52
CA MET A 377 6.55 19.13 -13.48
C MET A 377 6.57 17.81 -14.24
N LEU A 378 7.55 17.64 -15.12
CA LEU A 378 7.79 16.41 -15.86
C LEU A 378 9.20 15.91 -15.57
N TYR A 379 9.30 14.77 -14.90
CA TYR A 379 10.56 14.13 -14.53
C TYR A 379 10.85 12.94 -15.45
N THR A 380 12.13 12.76 -15.77
CA THR A 380 12.62 11.53 -16.40
C THR A 380 12.59 10.35 -15.42
N SER A 381 12.79 9.14 -15.95
CA SER A 381 13.27 8.02 -15.12
C SER A 381 14.55 8.41 -14.37
N PRO A 382 14.84 7.77 -13.22
CA PRO A 382 16.11 7.94 -12.53
C PRO A 382 17.31 7.58 -13.41
N ILE A 383 18.32 8.45 -13.42
CA ILE A 383 19.62 8.26 -14.07
C ILE A 383 20.62 7.90 -12.98
N SER A 384 21.31 6.77 -13.12
CA SER A 384 22.24 6.25 -12.10
C SER A 384 21.63 6.24 -10.69
N HIS A 385 20.35 5.86 -10.63
CA HIS A 385 19.47 5.80 -9.45
C HIS A 385 19.17 7.16 -8.79
N ASN A 386 20.18 7.96 -8.51
CA ASN A 386 20.01 9.08 -7.59
C ASN A 386 19.66 10.40 -8.28
N TYR A 387 19.63 10.45 -9.62
CA TYR A 387 19.42 11.70 -10.36
C TYR A 387 18.18 11.67 -11.23
N ARG A 388 17.46 12.78 -11.35
CA ARG A 388 16.38 12.96 -12.34
C ARG A 388 16.52 14.31 -13.02
N LEU A 389 16.37 14.33 -14.33
CA LEU A 389 16.13 15.60 -15.03
C LEU A 389 14.65 15.93 -14.94
N PHE A 390 14.33 17.21 -14.81
CA PHE A 390 12.95 17.66 -14.82
C PHE A 390 12.76 18.91 -15.67
N PHE A 391 11.56 19.05 -16.21
CA PHE A 391 11.04 20.25 -16.85
C PHE A 391 9.89 20.78 -16.02
N HIS A 392 9.89 22.09 -15.80
CA HIS A 392 8.90 22.78 -15.00
C HIS A 392 8.24 23.88 -15.83
N GLN A 393 6.91 23.95 -15.79
CA GLN A 393 6.16 25.07 -16.30
C GLN A 393 5.20 25.58 -15.23
N PHE A 394 5.31 26.87 -14.92
CA PHE A 394 4.29 27.62 -14.21
C PHE A 394 3.53 28.50 -15.19
N THR A 395 2.21 28.46 -15.12
CA THR A 395 1.32 29.41 -15.79
C THR A 395 0.38 29.99 -14.76
N GLY A 396 0.27 31.30 -14.70
CA GLY A 396 -0.66 31.99 -13.80
C GLY A 396 -1.36 33.16 -14.47
N TYR A 397 -2.54 33.48 -13.96
CA TYR A 397 -3.38 34.58 -14.40
C TYR A 397 -4.09 35.21 -13.20
N ALA A 398 -4.25 36.53 -13.24
CA ALA A 398 -5.07 37.25 -12.28
C ALA A 398 -5.83 38.42 -12.92
N ASP A 399 -7.08 38.58 -12.51
CA ASP A 399 -7.93 39.75 -12.72
C ASP A 399 -7.94 40.59 -11.43
N LEU A 400 -7.52 41.85 -11.55
CA LEU A 400 -7.28 42.78 -10.44
C LEU A 400 -8.38 43.87 -10.35
N GLY A 401 -9.43 43.75 -11.17
CA GLY A 401 -10.56 44.68 -11.26
C GLY A 401 -10.31 45.87 -12.19
N ASP A 402 -9.12 46.46 -12.14
CA ASP A 402 -8.66 47.54 -13.02
C ASP A 402 -7.82 47.05 -14.21
N GLY A 403 -7.71 45.74 -14.38
CA GLY A 403 -6.97 45.08 -15.46
C GLY A 403 -6.59 43.64 -15.12
N HIS A 404 -5.91 42.97 -16.06
CA HIS A 404 -5.48 41.58 -15.90
C HIS A 404 -3.97 41.40 -16.13
N LYS A 405 -3.39 40.37 -15.51
CA LYS A 405 -2.01 39.94 -15.75
C LYS A 405 -1.91 38.43 -15.91
N SER A 406 -0.91 38.02 -16.67
CA SER A 406 -0.50 36.62 -16.77
C SER A 406 1.01 36.51 -16.67
N ARG A 407 1.46 35.34 -16.21
CA ARG A 407 2.87 34.98 -16.12
C ARG A 407 3.02 33.53 -16.56
N VAL A 408 3.99 33.29 -17.43
CA VAL A 408 4.43 31.93 -17.78
C VAL A 408 5.92 31.85 -17.50
N ARG A 409 6.35 30.82 -16.78
CA ARG A 409 7.74 30.57 -16.42
C ARG A 409 8.07 29.14 -16.77
N ASN A 410 9.09 28.96 -17.60
CA ASN A 410 9.56 27.65 -18.03
C ASN A 410 10.95 27.42 -17.45
N GLY A 411 11.20 26.24 -16.92
CA GLY A 411 12.48 25.87 -16.36
C GLY A 411 12.84 24.43 -16.61
N ALA A 412 14.12 24.15 -16.44
CA ALA A 412 14.67 22.81 -16.48
C ALA A 412 15.68 22.67 -15.35
N GLY A 413 15.74 21.48 -14.76
CA GLY A 413 16.55 21.26 -13.58
C GLY A 413 16.99 19.83 -13.40
N LEU A 414 17.78 19.66 -12.35
CA LEU A 414 18.32 18.40 -11.88
C LEU A 414 17.85 18.18 -10.44
N GLU A 415 17.34 16.99 -10.18
CA GLU A 415 17.06 16.48 -8.85
C GLU A 415 18.10 15.42 -8.48
N TYR A 416 18.51 15.41 -7.22
CA TYR A 416 19.39 14.44 -6.58
C TYR A 416 18.76 13.91 -5.29
N ARG A 417 18.72 12.58 -5.11
CA ARG A 417 18.21 11.93 -3.89
C ARG A 417 19.10 10.75 -3.54
N ARG A 418 19.79 10.80 -2.40
CA ARG A 418 20.61 9.68 -1.89
C ARG A 418 20.75 9.73 -0.38
N GLY A 419 20.46 8.62 0.29
CA GLY A 419 20.59 8.52 1.74
C GLY A 419 19.76 9.59 2.47
N SER A 420 20.45 10.43 3.24
CA SER A 420 19.86 11.52 4.03
C SER A 420 19.75 12.86 3.29
N ILE A 421 20.10 12.95 2.01
CA ILE A 421 20.11 14.21 1.26
C ILE A 421 19.16 14.13 0.07
N GLU A 422 18.35 15.18 -0.06
CA GLU A 422 17.60 15.50 -1.27
C GLU A 422 17.99 16.91 -1.69
N ALA A 423 18.22 17.12 -2.99
CA ALA A 423 18.52 18.43 -3.52
C ALA A 423 17.93 18.58 -4.92
N SER A 424 17.50 19.78 -5.28
CA SER A 424 17.13 20.12 -6.65
C SER A 424 17.62 21.52 -7.00
N THR A 425 17.98 21.69 -8.26
CA THR A 425 18.36 23.00 -8.82
C THR A 425 17.68 23.17 -10.16
N GLU A 426 17.12 24.36 -10.40
CA GLU A 426 16.42 24.71 -11.63
C GLU A 426 17.01 26.00 -12.20
N LEU A 427 17.13 26.06 -13.53
CA LEU A 427 17.28 27.32 -14.25
C LEU A 427 15.97 27.60 -14.97
N HIS A 428 15.50 28.84 -14.88
CA HIS A 428 14.16 29.18 -15.34
C HIS A 428 14.08 30.57 -15.97
N GLN A 429 13.11 30.74 -16.85
CA GLN A 429 12.86 31.98 -17.58
C GLN A 429 11.37 32.30 -17.59
N SER A 430 11.02 33.46 -17.04
CA SER A 430 9.69 34.05 -17.16
C SER A 430 9.53 34.71 -18.55
N THR A 431 8.36 34.57 -19.18
CA THR A 431 8.02 35.16 -20.49
C THR A 431 7.23 36.46 -20.34
N GLY A 432 7.29 37.32 -21.36
CA GLY A 432 6.59 38.59 -21.41
C GLY A 432 7.50 39.81 -21.15
N PRO A 433 6.96 41.04 -21.16
CA PRO A 433 7.75 42.28 -21.05
C PRO A 433 8.54 42.40 -19.74
N SER A 434 8.05 41.78 -18.67
CA SER A 434 8.71 41.72 -17.35
C SER A 434 9.43 40.38 -17.12
N GLY A 435 9.69 39.61 -18.18
CA GLY A 435 10.32 38.30 -18.09
C GLY A 435 11.76 38.37 -17.60
N ARG A 436 12.14 37.46 -16.69
CA ARG A 436 13.46 37.40 -16.08
C ARG A 436 14.01 35.99 -16.12
N PHE A 437 15.32 35.91 -16.27
CA PHE A 437 16.07 34.69 -16.02
C PHE A 437 16.31 34.55 -14.52
N GLY A 438 16.24 33.33 -14.00
CA GLY A 438 16.55 33.04 -12.63
C GLY A 438 17.15 31.66 -12.43
N ALA A 439 17.41 31.36 -11.16
CA ALA A 439 17.64 30.01 -10.67
C ALA A 439 16.84 29.76 -9.38
N SER A 440 16.48 28.50 -9.15
CA SER A 440 15.96 28.04 -7.87
C SER A 440 16.79 26.87 -7.35
N ALA A 441 16.85 26.73 -6.03
CA ALA A 441 17.54 25.64 -5.37
C ALA A 441 16.76 25.20 -4.13
N ASN A 442 16.63 23.88 -3.94
CA ASN A 442 16.03 23.28 -2.77
C ASN A 442 17.00 22.22 -2.23
N VAL A 443 17.19 22.19 -0.91
CA VAL A 443 18.00 21.18 -0.23
C VAL A 443 17.27 20.72 1.00
N ALA A 444 17.17 19.41 1.20
CA ALA A 444 16.66 18.80 2.42
C ALA A 444 17.65 17.78 2.97
N TRP A 445 17.85 17.83 4.28
CA TRP A 445 18.66 16.91 5.05
C TRP A 445 17.78 16.18 6.07
N LEU A 446 17.89 14.85 6.09
CA LEU A 446 17.16 13.95 6.98
C LEU A 446 18.15 13.31 7.96
N PRO A 447 18.55 13.99 9.05
CA PRO A 447 19.63 13.51 9.93
C PRO A 447 19.32 12.20 10.64
N SER A 448 18.07 11.97 11.01
CA SER A 448 17.60 10.78 11.71
C SER A 448 16.16 10.48 11.31
N ASP A 449 15.57 9.42 11.87
CA ASP A 449 14.15 9.15 11.68
C ASP A 449 13.34 10.29 12.32
N GLY A 450 12.24 10.66 11.67
CA GLY A 450 11.37 11.78 12.07
C GLY A 450 11.87 13.20 11.76
N TRP A 451 13.15 13.43 11.50
CA TRP A 451 13.67 14.79 11.23
C TRP A 451 13.83 15.10 9.74
N ARG A 452 13.36 16.27 9.32
CA ARG A 452 13.64 16.87 8.01
C ARG A 452 13.97 18.35 8.18
N LEU A 453 15.18 18.74 7.79
CA LEU A 453 15.62 20.13 7.74
C LEU A 453 15.72 20.53 6.28
N ALA A 454 15.07 21.62 5.88
CA ALA A 454 15.05 22.06 4.50
C ALA A 454 15.43 23.54 4.35
N ALA A 455 16.05 23.86 3.22
CA ALA A 455 16.33 25.21 2.79
C ALA A 455 15.93 25.37 1.32
N ASN A 456 15.38 26.51 0.97
CA ASN A 456 14.99 26.85 -0.39
C ASN A 456 15.42 28.28 -0.76
N PHE A 457 15.59 28.50 -2.06
CA PHE A 457 15.87 29.79 -2.65
C PHE A 457 15.27 29.86 -4.05
N ASP A 458 14.58 30.95 -4.38
CA ASP A 458 14.13 31.27 -5.74
C ASP A 458 14.49 32.73 -6.04
N SER A 459 15.29 32.96 -7.08
CA SER A 459 15.71 34.32 -7.46
C SER A 459 14.61 35.17 -8.12
N ASP A 460 13.52 34.53 -8.57
CA ASP A 460 12.40 35.18 -9.26
C ASP A 460 11.06 34.56 -8.80
N SER A 461 10.73 34.73 -7.52
CA SER A 461 9.64 34.02 -6.83
C SER A 461 8.29 34.08 -7.56
N ASN A 462 7.58 32.95 -7.60
CA ASN A 462 6.19 32.87 -8.06
C ASN A 462 5.17 33.31 -7.00
N ASP A 463 5.59 33.44 -5.74
CA ASP A 463 4.74 33.89 -4.62
C ASP A 463 4.56 35.42 -4.59
N LEU A 464 5.14 36.13 -5.57
CA LEU A 464 5.01 37.58 -5.68
C LEU A 464 3.54 37.97 -5.91
N PRO A 465 2.96 38.90 -5.11
CA PRO A 465 1.59 39.36 -5.32
C PRO A 465 1.36 39.90 -6.72
N TRP A 466 0.22 39.57 -7.33
CA TRP A 466 -0.09 39.97 -8.71
C TRP A 466 -0.12 41.50 -8.92
N LYS A 467 -0.59 42.26 -7.93
CA LYS A 467 -0.56 43.74 -7.97
C LYS A 467 0.88 44.28 -8.01
N ALA A 468 1.81 43.66 -7.29
CA ALA A 468 3.23 43.99 -7.36
C ALA A 468 3.83 43.60 -8.74
N TYR A 469 3.51 42.40 -9.24
CA TYR A 469 3.94 41.97 -10.57
C TYR A 469 3.44 42.90 -11.68
N ARG A 470 2.19 43.41 -11.57
CA ARG A 470 1.63 44.40 -12.49
C ARG A 470 2.46 45.69 -12.52
N ALA A 471 2.92 46.13 -11.36
CA ALA A 471 3.75 47.33 -11.20
C ALA A 471 5.21 47.13 -11.68
N GLY A 472 5.56 45.96 -12.21
CA GLY A 472 6.92 45.66 -12.66
C GLY A 472 7.90 45.35 -11.52
N ILE A 473 7.37 45.11 -10.31
CA ILE A 473 8.17 44.67 -9.16
C ILE A 473 8.55 43.20 -9.37
N HIS A 474 9.75 42.84 -8.94
CA HIS A 474 10.24 41.46 -8.92
C HIS A 474 10.91 41.16 -7.58
N GLY A 475 11.05 39.89 -7.23
CA GLY A 475 11.62 39.53 -5.93
C GLY A 475 12.24 38.15 -5.88
N TRP A 476 13.15 37.99 -4.93
CA TRP A 476 13.68 36.68 -4.56
C TRP A 476 13.10 36.24 -3.22
N SER A 477 13.04 34.93 -3.01
CA SER A 477 12.65 34.31 -1.75
C SER A 477 13.73 33.36 -1.26
N SER A 478 13.88 33.25 0.05
CA SER A 478 14.68 32.25 0.71
C SER A 478 13.95 31.76 1.95
N GLY A 479 13.99 30.46 2.20
CA GLY A 479 13.30 29.87 3.34
C GLY A 479 14.14 28.77 3.98
N VAL A 480 13.92 28.58 5.28
CA VAL A 480 14.41 27.43 6.03
C VAL A 480 13.27 26.83 6.84
N SER A 481 13.22 25.51 6.94
CA SER A 481 12.24 24.82 7.77
C SER A 481 12.83 23.63 8.49
N ALA A 482 12.24 23.33 9.65
CA ALA A 482 12.54 22.16 10.45
C ALA A 482 11.24 21.43 10.77
N ARG A 483 11.15 20.17 10.33
CA ARG A 483 10.06 19.27 10.65
C ARG A 483 10.54 18.14 11.55
N TYR A 484 9.80 17.90 12.63
CA TYR A 484 9.95 16.74 13.50
C TYR A 484 8.65 15.93 13.52
N GLN A 485 8.74 14.67 13.11
CA GLN A 485 7.64 13.71 13.01
C GLN A 485 7.97 12.50 13.89
N PRO A 486 7.60 12.52 15.19
CA PRO A 486 7.88 11.41 16.10
C PRO A 486 7.11 10.13 15.77
N THR A 487 5.94 10.25 15.15
CA THR A 487 5.07 9.15 14.74
C THR A 487 4.36 9.50 13.44
N GLU A 488 3.68 8.57 12.79
CA GLU A 488 2.84 8.89 11.62
C GLU A 488 1.62 9.77 11.94
N ARG A 489 1.24 9.90 13.23
CA ARG A 489 0.05 10.64 13.68
C ARG A 489 0.34 12.10 14.03
N THR A 490 1.59 12.47 14.21
CA THR A 490 1.95 13.78 14.74
C THR A 490 3.17 14.32 14.03
N TYR A 491 3.12 15.58 13.61
CA TYR A 491 4.32 16.31 13.24
C TYR A 491 4.28 17.75 13.74
N TYR A 492 5.47 18.30 13.96
CA TYR A 492 5.72 19.70 14.27
C TYR A 492 6.57 20.28 13.15
N ASP A 493 6.19 21.44 12.65
CA ASP A 493 6.86 22.14 11.56
C ASP A 493 7.09 23.59 11.96
N VAL A 494 8.32 24.06 11.85
CA VAL A 494 8.67 25.47 12.02
C VAL A 494 9.36 25.94 10.75
N ALA A 495 8.88 27.03 10.17
CA ALA A 495 9.40 27.60 8.95
C ALA A 495 9.64 29.09 9.09
N TYR A 496 10.75 29.56 8.53
CA TYR A 496 11.07 30.97 8.37
C TYR A 496 11.29 31.27 6.88
N GLN A 497 10.67 32.33 6.38
CA GLN A 497 10.76 32.77 5.00
C GLN A 497 11.10 34.25 4.94
N LEU A 498 12.03 34.59 4.05
CA LEU A 498 12.45 35.94 3.71
C LEU A 498 12.13 36.17 2.24
N GLN A 499 11.42 37.24 1.93
CA GLN A 499 11.14 37.69 0.57
C GLN A 499 11.61 39.13 0.44
N HIS A 500 12.39 39.41 -0.60
CA HIS A 500 12.89 40.75 -0.86
C HIS A 500 12.51 41.19 -2.26
N TYR A 501 11.87 42.35 -2.34
CA TYR A 501 11.28 42.91 -3.54
C TYR A 501 12.11 44.09 -4.07
N SER A 502 12.03 44.33 -5.37
CA SER A 502 12.81 45.37 -6.07
C SER A 502 12.43 46.80 -5.67
N ASP A 503 11.27 46.99 -5.06
CA ASP A 503 10.85 48.25 -4.45
C ASP A 503 11.47 48.46 -3.05
N SER A 504 12.44 47.62 -2.66
CA SER A 504 13.10 47.61 -1.35
C SER A 504 12.20 47.15 -0.19
N ASN A 505 11.01 46.62 -0.46
CA ASN A 505 10.22 45.97 0.57
C ASN A 505 10.82 44.58 0.90
N THR A 506 10.90 44.28 2.18
CA THR A 506 11.39 42.99 2.69
C THR A 506 10.32 42.41 3.61
N ARG A 507 9.75 41.29 3.20
CA ARG A 507 8.79 40.53 4.00
C ARG A 507 9.48 39.38 4.71
N GLN A 508 9.25 39.29 6.01
CA GLN A 508 9.71 38.19 6.85
C GLN A 508 8.50 37.47 7.43
N THR A 509 8.47 36.15 7.31
CA THR A 509 7.38 35.33 7.84
C THR A 509 7.96 34.21 8.67
N ILE A 510 7.48 34.02 9.88
CA ILE A 510 7.75 32.85 10.71
C ILE A 510 6.44 32.13 11.03
N GLY A 511 6.42 30.83 10.82
CA GLY A 511 5.25 29.98 11.04
C GLY A 511 5.61 28.75 11.86
N ALA A 512 4.67 28.32 12.69
CA ALA A 512 4.71 27.04 13.37
C ALA A 512 3.39 26.29 13.13
N THR A 513 3.48 25.01 12.79
CA THR A 513 2.34 24.12 12.57
C THR A 513 2.49 22.87 13.42
N TRP A 514 1.43 22.50 14.11
CA TRP A 514 1.28 21.21 14.79
C TRP A 514 0.15 20.43 14.13
N PHE A 515 0.48 19.27 13.59
CA PHE A 515 -0.48 18.30 13.08
C PHE A 515 -0.70 17.19 14.12
N GLN A 516 -1.96 16.78 14.26
CA GLN A 516 -2.36 15.65 15.07
C GLN A 516 -3.48 14.87 14.39
N ASN A 517 -3.30 13.58 14.16
CA ASN A 517 -4.40 12.66 13.92
C ASN A 517 -5.05 12.31 15.26
N LEU A 518 -6.29 12.76 15.48
CA LEU A 518 -6.99 12.66 16.76
C LEU A 518 -7.67 11.31 16.93
N TRP A 519 -8.21 10.77 15.84
CA TRP A 519 -9.02 9.56 15.88
C TRP A 519 -8.99 8.87 14.52
N THR A 520 -8.85 7.55 14.52
CA THR A 520 -8.90 6.74 13.30
C THR A 520 -9.53 5.39 13.63
N VAL A 521 -10.50 5.00 12.80
CA VAL A 521 -11.17 3.70 12.80
C VAL A 521 -11.31 3.26 11.35
N PRO A 522 -11.76 2.03 11.05
CA PRO A 522 -11.99 1.63 9.67
C PRO A 522 -12.82 2.66 8.89
N ARG A 523 -12.32 3.04 7.71
CA ARG A 523 -12.90 4.03 6.78
C ARG A 523 -12.99 5.48 7.27
N HIS A 524 -12.69 5.78 8.53
CA HIS A 524 -12.91 7.12 9.09
C HIS A 524 -11.69 7.63 9.84
N SER A 525 -11.35 8.90 9.64
CA SER A 525 -10.35 9.56 10.48
C SER A 525 -10.70 11.02 10.71
N VAL A 526 -10.21 11.55 11.83
CA VAL A 526 -10.28 12.97 12.18
C VAL A 526 -8.88 13.46 12.51
N SER A 527 -8.42 14.48 11.80
CA SER A 527 -7.12 15.08 12.02
C SER A 527 -7.22 16.59 12.13
N THR A 528 -6.28 17.20 12.83
CA THR A 528 -6.23 18.64 13.06
C THR A 528 -4.87 19.23 12.76
N TRP A 529 -4.87 20.46 12.25
CA TRP A 529 -3.72 21.33 12.13
C TRP A 529 -3.95 22.58 12.97
N THR A 530 -3.04 22.86 13.89
CA THR A 530 -2.98 24.12 14.61
C THR A 530 -1.79 24.89 14.07
N SER A 531 -2.02 26.09 13.51
CA SER A 531 -0.96 26.89 12.91
C SER A 531 -0.99 28.32 13.42
N VAL A 532 0.20 28.85 13.71
CA VAL A 532 0.44 30.26 14.04
C VAL A 532 1.48 30.80 13.08
N ALA A 533 1.21 31.94 12.45
CA ALA A 533 2.12 32.61 11.55
C ALA A 533 2.18 34.10 11.91
N TYR A 534 3.39 34.65 11.96
CA TYR A 534 3.66 36.08 12.12
C TYR A 534 4.40 36.56 10.88
N SER A 535 3.96 37.65 10.28
CA SER A 535 4.72 38.31 9.23
C SER A 535 4.95 39.79 9.51
N ASN A 536 6.04 40.32 8.94
CA ASN A 536 6.45 41.71 9.05
C ASN A 536 6.97 42.18 7.69
N ASN A 537 6.56 43.37 7.26
CA ASN A 537 7.03 44.02 6.04
C ASN A 537 7.80 45.30 6.38
N SER A 538 8.93 45.53 5.71
CA SER A 538 9.72 46.76 5.90
C SER A 538 9.08 48.00 5.24
N LYS A 539 8.06 47.83 4.40
CA LYS A 539 7.28 48.90 3.77
C LYS A 539 5.79 48.58 3.77
N THR A 540 4.98 49.59 4.05
CA THR A 540 3.51 49.55 4.04
C THR A 540 2.88 50.31 2.87
N ASP A 541 3.48 51.43 2.46
CA ASP A 541 3.07 52.19 1.27
C ASP A 541 3.57 51.47 0.00
N THR A 542 2.82 50.47 -0.44
CA THR A 542 3.15 49.62 -1.59
C THR A 542 1.92 49.38 -2.46
N GLU A 543 2.14 48.99 -3.72
CA GLU A 543 1.09 48.66 -4.70
C GLU A 543 0.29 47.39 -4.36
N CYS A 544 0.71 46.63 -3.36
CA CYS A 544 0.09 45.37 -2.96
C CYS A 544 -0.22 45.35 -1.46
N PHE A 545 -1.03 44.37 -1.04
CA PHE A 545 -1.31 44.14 0.37
C PHE A 545 -0.01 43.81 1.13
N SER A 546 0.42 44.72 2.01
CA SER A 546 1.71 44.68 2.69
C SER A 546 1.60 45.30 4.10
N PRO A 547 0.91 44.63 5.06
CA PRO A 547 0.77 45.14 6.42
C PRO A 547 2.13 45.26 7.12
N ASP A 548 2.32 46.27 7.98
CA ASP A 548 3.57 46.44 8.75
C ASP A 548 3.95 45.17 9.52
N HIS A 549 2.95 44.61 10.20
CA HIS A 549 2.99 43.28 10.77
C HIS A 549 1.59 42.68 10.86
N ASP A 550 1.55 41.35 10.80
CA ASP A 550 0.33 40.58 11.00
C ASP A 550 0.61 39.29 11.78
N LEU A 551 -0.45 38.76 12.40
CA LEU A 551 -0.44 37.49 13.11
C LEU A 551 -1.71 36.71 12.78
N THR A 552 -1.55 35.51 12.25
CA THR A 552 -2.64 34.56 12.03
C THR A 552 -2.50 33.39 12.99
N ALA A 553 -3.57 33.07 13.72
CA ALA A 553 -3.65 31.85 14.51
C ALA A 553 -4.94 31.11 14.16
N GLN A 554 -4.82 29.84 13.73
CA GLN A 554 -5.96 29.09 13.23
C GLN A 554 -5.86 27.60 13.57
N VAL A 555 -7.03 26.95 13.60
CA VAL A 555 -7.18 25.51 13.72
C VAL A 555 -8.00 25.02 12.54
N THR A 556 -7.49 23.99 11.86
CA THR A 556 -8.19 23.25 10.81
C THR A 556 -8.50 21.86 11.30
N ALA A 557 -9.75 21.44 11.26
CA ALA A 557 -10.16 20.05 11.44
C ALA A 557 -10.52 19.43 10.09
N MET A 558 -10.09 18.19 9.85
CA MET A 558 -10.44 17.39 8.69
C MET A 558 -11.12 16.11 9.14
N TYR A 559 -12.28 15.82 8.56
CA TYR A 559 -12.89 14.49 8.60
C TYR A 559 -12.66 13.80 7.26
N GLU A 560 -12.09 12.60 7.27
CA GLU A 560 -11.94 11.74 6.09
C GLU A 560 -12.91 10.55 6.16
N TRP A 561 -13.56 10.25 5.04
CA TRP A 561 -14.35 9.05 4.82
C TRP A 561 -13.85 8.31 3.58
N ARG A 562 -13.58 7.01 3.73
CA ARG A 562 -13.13 6.10 2.66
C ARG A 562 -14.23 5.08 2.33
N PRO A 563 -15.26 5.47 1.55
CA PRO A 563 -16.42 4.61 1.28
C PRO A 563 -16.09 3.37 0.45
N TRP A 564 -15.02 3.39 -0.35
CA TRP A 564 -14.75 2.37 -1.34
C TRP A 564 -13.25 2.11 -1.51
N ARG A 565 -12.90 0.83 -1.65
CA ARG A 565 -11.57 0.33 -1.94
C ARG A 565 -11.67 -0.96 -2.77
N ASP A 566 -10.72 -1.16 -3.67
CA ASP A 566 -10.52 -2.37 -4.44
C ASP A 566 -9.03 -2.57 -4.71
N GLY A 567 -8.34 -3.27 -3.81
CA GLY A 567 -6.88 -3.40 -3.86
C GLY A 567 -6.19 -2.05 -3.83
N GLN A 568 -5.52 -1.68 -4.93
CA GLN A 568 -4.82 -0.41 -5.08
C GLN A 568 -5.74 0.77 -5.42
N TYR A 569 -6.99 0.50 -5.82
CA TYR A 569 -7.97 1.55 -6.07
C TYR A 569 -8.63 1.97 -4.75
N ALA A 570 -8.73 3.26 -4.50
CA ALA A 570 -9.51 3.77 -3.37
C ALA A 570 -10.13 5.13 -3.70
N PHE A 571 -11.30 5.37 -3.10
CA PHE A 571 -11.95 6.67 -3.15
C PHE A 571 -12.11 7.23 -1.74
N ARG A 572 -11.69 8.48 -1.55
CA ARG A 572 -11.75 9.18 -0.26
C ARG A 572 -12.45 10.52 -0.43
N GLN A 573 -13.28 10.86 0.54
CA GLN A 573 -13.92 12.17 0.68
C GLN A 573 -13.41 12.83 1.95
N ARG A 574 -13.03 14.10 1.86
CA ARG A 574 -12.55 14.86 3.01
C ARG A 574 -13.30 16.17 3.15
N VAL A 575 -13.72 16.47 4.36
CA VAL A 575 -14.36 17.74 4.72
C VAL A 575 -13.44 18.45 5.69
N TYR A 576 -13.09 19.69 5.37
CA TYR A 576 -12.27 20.54 6.24
C TYR A 576 -13.10 21.69 6.77
N ALA A 577 -12.90 22.00 8.05
CA ALA A 577 -13.40 23.19 8.70
C ALA A 577 -12.24 23.91 9.38
N THR A 578 -12.03 25.17 9.00
CA THR A 578 -10.99 26.04 9.53
C THR A 578 -11.63 27.19 10.28
N GLY A 579 -11.10 27.53 11.45
CA GLY A 579 -11.47 28.71 12.20
C GLY A 579 -10.24 29.33 12.86
N GLY A 580 -10.19 30.66 12.92
CA GLY A 580 -9.05 31.35 13.48
C GLY A 580 -9.27 32.83 13.69
N VAL A 581 -8.18 33.48 14.07
CA VAL A 581 -8.07 34.91 14.28
C VAL A 581 -6.92 35.47 13.45
N TYR A 582 -7.14 36.65 12.90
CA TYR A 582 -6.17 37.44 12.18
C TYR A 582 -6.02 38.80 12.85
N ASN A 583 -4.83 39.11 13.33
CA ASN A 583 -4.47 40.41 13.86
C ASN A 583 -3.61 41.14 12.84
N GLN A 584 -4.00 42.37 12.49
CA GLN A 584 -3.26 43.22 11.56
C GLN A 584 -2.93 44.55 12.24
N ALA A 585 -1.70 45.02 12.03
CA ALA A 585 -1.28 46.36 12.43
C ALA A 585 -2.30 47.42 11.95
N GLU A 586 -2.61 48.38 12.83
CA GLU A 586 -3.54 49.50 12.58
C GLU A 586 -5.03 49.13 12.37
N HIS A 587 -5.38 47.83 12.26
CA HIS A 587 -6.75 47.36 11.99
C HIS A 587 -7.32 46.44 13.09
N GLY A 588 -6.47 45.89 13.95
CA GLY A 588 -6.89 45.07 15.09
C GLY A 588 -7.19 43.62 14.74
N ASN A 589 -8.12 43.00 15.47
CA ASN A 589 -8.43 41.57 15.34
C ASN A 589 -9.67 41.33 14.48
N SER A 590 -9.60 40.34 13.61
CA SER A 590 -10.71 39.83 12.82
C SER A 590 -10.79 38.30 12.92
N ALA A 591 -11.98 37.75 12.74
CA ALA A 591 -12.18 36.31 12.65
C ALA A 591 -11.99 35.84 11.21
N LEU A 592 -11.38 34.66 11.04
CA LEU A 592 -11.31 33.96 9.76
C LEU A 592 -11.95 32.59 9.86
N TRP A 593 -12.51 32.10 8.76
CA TRP A 593 -13.02 30.73 8.68
C TRP A 593 -13.02 30.22 7.24
N GLN A 594 -12.99 28.90 7.07
CA GLN A 594 -13.07 28.26 5.75
C GLN A 594 -13.70 26.87 5.86
N LEU A 595 -14.55 26.52 4.90
CA LEU A 595 -15.05 25.17 4.68
C LEU A 595 -14.53 24.65 3.33
N ARG A 596 -14.10 23.38 3.29
CA ARG A 596 -13.59 22.77 2.05
C ARG A 596 -14.06 21.33 1.91
N LEU A 597 -14.45 20.96 0.70
CA LEU A 597 -14.73 19.58 0.30
C LEU A 597 -13.64 19.14 -0.69
N GLU A 598 -13.04 17.99 -0.42
CA GLU A 598 -12.00 17.38 -1.25
C GLU A 598 -12.37 15.94 -1.56
N GLN A 599 -12.03 15.50 -2.76
CA GLN A 599 -12.15 14.12 -3.22
C GLN A 599 -10.80 13.64 -3.71
N VAL A 600 -10.45 12.41 -3.35
CA VAL A 600 -9.18 11.77 -3.67
C VAL A 600 -9.43 10.40 -4.28
N TRP A 601 -8.82 10.15 -5.43
CA TRP A 601 -8.73 8.85 -6.06
C TRP A 601 -7.29 8.35 -5.96
N ASP A 602 -7.12 7.21 -5.30
CA ASP A 602 -5.89 6.43 -5.37
C ASP A 602 -6.07 5.38 -6.45
N LEU A 603 -5.10 5.30 -7.36
CA LEU A 603 -5.09 4.42 -8.53
C LEU A 603 -3.78 3.61 -8.54
N PRO A 604 -3.71 2.51 -9.31
CA PRO A 604 -2.49 1.71 -9.43
C PRO A 604 -1.25 2.51 -9.82
N ARG A 605 -0.08 1.93 -9.52
CA ARG A 605 1.24 2.57 -9.71
C ARG A 605 1.41 3.88 -8.91
N GLN A 606 0.76 3.99 -7.74
CA GLN A 606 0.77 5.19 -6.89
C GLN A 606 0.30 6.46 -7.62
N THR A 607 -0.60 6.28 -8.59
CA THR A 607 -1.23 7.40 -9.28
C THR A 607 -2.30 8.00 -8.36
N SER A 608 -2.35 9.33 -8.24
CA SER A 608 -3.38 10.00 -7.43
C SER A 608 -3.99 11.19 -8.14
N ILE A 609 -5.30 11.35 -7.96
CA ILE A 609 -6.09 12.51 -8.42
C ILE A 609 -6.78 13.11 -7.21
N THR A 610 -6.47 14.37 -6.90
CA THR A 610 -7.09 15.12 -5.79
C THR A 610 -7.74 16.36 -6.34
N TYR A 611 -9.00 16.61 -6.00
CA TYR A 611 -9.65 17.87 -6.36
C TYR A 611 -10.61 18.32 -5.28
N GLY A 612 -10.86 19.61 -5.23
CA GLY A 612 -11.77 20.14 -4.24
C GLY A 612 -12.19 21.57 -4.49
N VAL A 613 -13.15 21.99 -3.67
CA VAL A 613 -13.70 23.33 -3.63
C VAL A 613 -13.80 23.78 -2.17
N GLY A 614 -13.56 25.04 -1.92
CA GLY A 614 -13.73 25.63 -0.60
C GLY A 614 -14.30 27.03 -0.66
N TYR A 615 -14.86 27.46 0.45
CA TYR A 615 -15.40 28.79 0.65
C TYR A 615 -15.00 29.28 2.04
N GLY A 616 -14.51 30.50 2.13
CA GLY A 616 -14.07 31.07 3.39
C GLY A 616 -14.17 32.58 3.43
N ARG A 617 -13.88 33.12 4.60
CA ARG A 617 -13.84 34.56 4.87
C ARG A 617 -12.56 34.92 5.59
N HIS A 618 -11.91 35.97 5.13
CA HIS A 618 -10.73 36.58 5.74
C HIS A 618 -10.86 38.10 5.64
N SER A 619 -10.40 38.86 6.63
CA SER A 619 -10.45 40.32 6.55
C SER A 619 -9.08 40.87 6.16
N TYR A 620 -9.04 41.83 5.25
CA TYR A 620 -7.84 42.52 4.80
C TYR A 620 -8.07 44.01 4.98
N ASP A 621 -7.14 44.71 5.65
CA ASP A 621 -7.28 46.15 5.95
C ASP A 621 -8.59 46.47 6.71
N GLY A 622 -9.01 45.54 7.57
CA GLY A 622 -10.25 45.64 8.35
C GLY A 622 -11.53 45.25 7.60
N ASP A 623 -11.50 45.19 6.28
CA ASP A 623 -12.66 44.85 5.47
C ASP A 623 -12.77 43.33 5.23
N PRO A 624 -13.93 42.72 5.45
CA PRO A 624 -14.12 41.29 5.22
C PRO A 624 -14.16 40.96 3.72
N GLU A 625 -13.48 39.89 3.34
CA GLU A 625 -13.48 39.35 1.98
C GLU A 625 -13.88 37.87 2.02
N ASN A 626 -14.77 37.48 1.11
CA ASN A 626 -15.17 36.09 0.92
C ASN A 626 -14.44 35.50 -0.29
N ARG A 627 -13.86 34.31 -0.14
CA ARG A 627 -13.08 33.66 -1.20
C ARG A 627 -13.60 32.26 -1.48
N THR A 628 -13.73 31.95 -2.77
CA THR A 628 -14.04 30.61 -3.28
C THR A 628 -12.78 30.03 -3.91
N LEU A 629 -12.26 28.94 -3.35
CA LEU A 629 -11.08 28.26 -3.85
C LEU A 629 -11.47 26.97 -4.58
N PHE A 630 -10.72 26.61 -5.61
CA PHE A 630 -10.81 25.33 -6.30
C PHE A 630 -9.42 24.85 -6.68
N TYR A 631 -9.21 23.54 -6.70
CA TYR A 631 -7.90 22.97 -7.01
C TYR A 631 -8.04 21.56 -7.58
N LEU A 632 -7.01 21.17 -8.34
CA LEU A 632 -6.82 19.83 -8.90
C LEU A 632 -5.32 19.51 -8.85
N THR A 633 -4.95 18.43 -8.19
CA THR A 633 -3.60 17.88 -8.16
C THR A 633 -3.60 16.50 -8.82
N LEU A 634 -2.63 16.28 -9.71
CA LEU A 634 -2.36 15.01 -10.39
C LEU A 634 -0.92 14.58 -10.07
N ASN A 635 -0.75 13.30 -9.74
CA ASN A 635 0.55 12.66 -9.60
C ASN A 635 0.50 11.33 -10.37
N ILE A 636 1.24 11.23 -11.48
CA ILE A 636 1.13 10.13 -12.43
C ILE A 636 2.52 9.60 -12.78
N PRO A 637 2.95 8.49 -12.17
CA PRO A 637 4.06 7.69 -12.66
C PRO A 637 3.61 6.92 -13.93
N PHE A 638 4.31 7.07 -15.06
CA PHE A 638 3.85 6.51 -16.34
C PHE A 638 4.88 5.62 -17.02
#